data_AF-A0A0C2XWU6-F1
#
_entry.id   AF-A0A0C2XWU6-F1
#
_cell.length_a   1.000
_cell.length_b   1.000
_cell.length_c   1.000
_cell.angle_alpha   90.00
_cell.angle_beta   90.00
_cell.angle_gamma   90.00
#
_symmetry.space_group_name_H-M   'P 1'
#
loop_
_entity.id
_entity.type
_entity.pdbx_description
1 polymer ?
#
loop_
_entity_poly.entity_id
_entity_poly.type
_entity_poly.pdbx_seq_one_letter_code
_entity_poly.pdbx_strand_id
1 'polypeptide(L)'
;MAPKSVRCSAVDPFRKACRETPKEGSEWCPRHNQERIKLYLGYKAHHAVLNTFPENTICTDGRAVRECKSYETVKGWGNALRRKYILLTRCIQSRAYFTERFFGNDMDFGHKTFWQSLKKQVNEIEELLENVECRAYELLLASQNALWVLDQKHDQAPEQCSAFDDEPFPELQGTPTDFVADQKYKPQNTKPATEKCGVFDDKPLSKPQEKVTPEATVALEDIEDPIDVAIREKRVELWEMIWTRLARYCAPTKSRYYKERLAVIWACVCRAVWTDPSLMLVAQNFRSAESLLNASNLDLPTVERLWNAIKDLYVDDVRAAIDDVLHPVRPTGEYVVVLGTRIHKELADVALPLHDWGHMTAVAPCYSCIRKACKTVDDIVTFTRYVILSCTFLPQPNLRYDFEYDGFPMLALCGFIPNDITDPGPRFIIEKDNAYGKFYKPRWTEIKTNPVICVGLSLTDPKSQEFLNACLRHQDLEVLFRKGRDGRVIRSMDFCAQRRRTAETRAALKDMPWDSVKLFVDEGVLGKALPIVTLGRRLDDCFQVGIIDDGDGDMHDFVDKLLQIWLDIYDVKDAPELFREIGIPYLENYEVEMDMGARKTCSDFVILSNTAPDVLISYKHLWGRAPREGQLVDDKMNTM
;
A
#
# COMPACT_ATOMS: atom_id res chain seq x y z
N MET A 1 27.30 16.34 -57.78
CA MET A 1 26.61 15.50 -56.79
C MET A 1 27.61 15.16 -55.69
N ALA A 2 27.40 15.66 -54.47
CA ALA A 2 28.25 15.29 -53.35
C ALA A 2 28.07 13.77 -53.08
N PRO A 3 29.14 12.99 -52.89
CA PRO A 3 29.01 11.59 -52.54
C PRO A 3 28.23 11.52 -51.22
N LYS A 4 27.05 10.86 -51.25
CA LYS A 4 26.32 10.56 -50.01
C LYS A 4 27.29 9.78 -49.13
N SER A 5 27.67 10.38 -48.00
CA SER A 5 28.43 9.71 -46.93
C SER A 5 27.65 8.44 -46.59
N VAL A 6 28.17 7.30 -47.03
CA VAL A 6 27.57 6.00 -46.72
C VAL A 6 27.88 5.74 -45.26
N ARG A 7 26.86 5.83 -44.41
CA ARG A 7 26.95 5.51 -42.98
C ARG A 7 26.41 4.12 -42.75
N CYS A 8 26.90 3.47 -41.70
CA CYS A 8 26.38 2.19 -41.27
C CYS A 8 24.86 2.28 -40.98
N SER A 9 24.07 1.36 -41.54
CA SER A 9 22.61 1.33 -41.41
C SER A 9 22.09 0.85 -40.05
N ALA A 10 22.97 0.39 -39.15
CA ALA A 10 22.56 -0.08 -37.83
C ALA A 10 22.13 1.09 -36.93
N VAL A 11 21.11 0.85 -36.12
CA VAL A 11 20.66 1.76 -35.07
C VAL A 11 21.07 1.25 -33.69
N ASP A 12 21.44 2.16 -32.79
CA ASP A 12 21.68 1.81 -31.40
C ASP A 12 20.36 1.62 -30.61
N PRO A 13 20.40 1.15 -29.35
CA PRO A 13 19.19 1.01 -28.53
C PRO A 13 18.38 2.30 -28.33
N PHE A 14 18.99 3.48 -28.57
CA PHE A 14 18.34 4.79 -28.50
C PHE A 14 17.87 5.28 -29.87
N ARG A 15 17.79 4.38 -30.86
CA ARG A 15 17.40 4.67 -32.25
C ARG A 15 18.31 5.68 -32.95
N LYS A 16 19.55 5.85 -32.49
CA LYS A 16 20.54 6.70 -33.15
C LYS A 16 21.29 5.88 -34.18
N ALA A 17 21.38 6.42 -35.40
CA ALA A 17 22.15 5.80 -36.47
C ALA A 17 23.65 5.75 -36.12
N CYS A 18 24.29 4.63 -36.46
CA CYS A 18 25.72 4.47 -36.32
C CYS A 18 26.50 5.52 -37.14
N ARG A 19 27.56 6.08 -36.55
CA ARG A 19 28.41 7.10 -37.21
C ARG A 19 29.58 6.51 -38.01
N GLU A 20 29.86 5.23 -37.81
CA GLU A 20 30.97 4.53 -38.47
C GLU A 20 30.70 4.27 -39.96
N THR A 21 31.78 4.21 -40.74
CA THR A 21 31.71 3.84 -42.15
C THR A 21 31.45 2.33 -42.30
N PRO A 22 30.57 1.93 -43.25
CA PRO A 22 30.37 0.52 -43.56
C PRO A 22 31.65 -0.13 -44.09
N LYS A 23 31.75 -1.45 -43.90
CA LYS A 23 32.75 -2.26 -44.59
C LYS A 23 32.46 -2.27 -46.10
N GLU A 24 33.50 -2.32 -46.93
CA GLU A 24 33.34 -2.44 -48.40
C GLU A 24 32.41 -3.62 -48.76
N GLY A 25 31.39 -3.36 -49.59
CA GLY A 25 30.36 -4.33 -49.97
C GLY A 25 29.31 -4.67 -48.90
N SER A 26 29.27 -3.94 -47.78
CA SER A 26 28.34 -4.16 -46.67
C SER A 26 27.61 -2.86 -46.31
N GLU A 27 26.37 -2.97 -45.84
CA GLU A 27 25.61 -1.84 -45.28
C GLU A 27 26.00 -1.54 -43.82
N TRP A 28 26.76 -2.43 -43.19
CA TRP A 28 27.17 -2.35 -41.79
C TRP A 28 28.69 -2.18 -41.63
N CYS A 29 29.11 -1.44 -40.60
CA CYS A 29 30.51 -1.37 -40.19
C CYS A 29 30.99 -2.73 -39.64
N PRO A 30 32.32 -2.98 -39.52
CA PRO A 30 32.84 -4.27 -39.07
C PRO A 30 32.22 -4.77 -37.74
N ARG A 31 32.09 -3.87 -36.75
CA ARG A 31 31.47 -4.18 -35.45
C ARG A 31 30.00 -4.61 -35.60
N HIS A 32 29.18 -3.80 -36.27
CA HIS A 32 27.76 -4.11 -36.44
C HIS A 32 27.52 -5.32 -37.34
N ASN A 33 28.39 -5.61 -38.31
CA ASN A 33 28.28 -6.85 -39.08
C ASN A 33 28.59 -8.08 -38.22
N GLN A 34 29.57 -8.01 -37.31
CA GLN A 34 29.83 -9.07 -36.34
C GLN A 34 28.65 -9.26 -35.38
N GLU A 35 28.13 -8.18 -34.79
CA GLU A 35 26.93 -8.22 -33.94
C GLU A 35 25.73 -8.80 -34.69
N ARG A 36 25.52 -8.41 -35.95
CA ARG A 36 24.44 -8.94 -36.80
C ARG A 36 24.56 -10.45 -36.96
N ILE A 37 25.75 -10.96 -37.29
CA ILE A 37 25.98 -12.39 -37.45
C ILE A 37 25.72 -13.12 -36.12
N LYS A 38 26.22 -12.61 -34.99
CA LYS A 38 26.00 -13.21 -33.67
C LYS A 38 24.53 -13.24 -33.29
N LEU A 39 23.82 -12.11 -33.39
CA LEU A 39 22.40 -12.02 -33.08
C LEU A 39 21.56 -12.89 -34.01
N TYR A 40 21.94 -12.99 -35.28
CA TYR A 40 21.30 -13.89 -36.25
C TYR A 40 21.43 -15.36 -35.82
N LEU A 41 22.65 -15.79 -35.49
CA LEU A 41 22.90 -17.15 -35.00
C LEU A 41 22.17 -17.41 -33.69
N GLY A 42 22.14 -16.42 -32.78
CA GLY A 42 21.44 -16.50 -31.50
C GLY A 42 19.94 -16.74 -31.65
N TYR A 43 19.22 -15.89 -32.40
CA TYR A 43 17.78 -16.11 -32.58
C TYR A 43 17.47 -17.40 -33.36
N LYS A 44 18.34 -17.81 -34.29
CA LYS A 44 18.21 -19.10 -35.00
C LYS A 44 18.40 -20.29 -34.06
N ALA A 45 19.33 -20.19 -33.10
CA ALA A 45 19.50 -21.19 -32.05
C ALA A 45 18.24 -21.28 -31.16
N HIS A 46 17.70 -20.15 -30.72
CA HIS A 46 16.44 -20.12 -29.95
C HIS A 46 15.29 -20.79 -30.72
N HIS A 47 15.20 -20.55 -32.04
CA HIS A 47 14.22 -21.19 -32.90
C HIS A 47 14.44 -22.71 -33.04
N ALA A 48 15.70 -23.16 -33.16
CA ALA A 48 16.03 -24.59 -33.21
C ALA A 48 15.67 -25.30 -31.89
N VAL A 49 15.89 -24.65 -30.76
CA VAL A 49 15.48 -25.18 -29.43
C VAL A 49 13.96 -25.24 -29.33
N LEU A 50 13.24 -24.21 -29.79
CA LEU A 50 11.78 -24.23 -29.83
C LEU A 50 11.24 -25.37 -30.71
N ASN A 51 11.82 -25.58 -31.89
CA ASN A 51 11.40 -26.64 -32.82
C ASN A 51 11.66 -28.07 -32.31
N THR A 52 12.59 -28.23 -31.36
CA THR A 52 12.88 -29.53 -30.74
C THR A 52 12.08 -29.75 -29.46
N PHE A 53 11.17 -28.83 -29.09
CA PHE A 53 10.32 -28.98 -27.93
C PHE A 53 9.39 -30.21 -28.09
N PRO A 54 9.31 -31.11 -27.08
CA PRO A 54 8.51 -32.32 -27.19
C PRO A 54 7.02 -32.03 -27.01
N GLU A 55 6.29 -31.84 -28.12
CA GLU A 55 4.86 -31.47 -28.15
C GLU A 55 3.93 -32.46 -27.42
N ASN A 56 4.34 -33.72 -27.28
CA ASN A 56 3.58 -34.73 -26.53
C ASN A 56 3.59 -34.52 -25.01
N THR A 57 4.39 -33.59 -24.50
CA THR A 57 4.47 -33.27 -23.06
C THR A 57 3.43 -32.26 -22.61
N ILE A 58 2.73 -31.60 -23.54
CA ILE A 58 1.66 -30.63 -23.25
C ILE A 58 0.29 -31.20 -23.60
N CYS A 59 -0.75 -30.77 -22.88
CA CYS A 59 -2.13 -31.04 -23.27
C CYS A 59 -2.68 -29.83 -24.01
N THR A 60 -3.14 -30.03 -25.25
CA THR A 60 -3.73 -28.98 -26.08
C THR A 60 -5.26 -28.95 -26.02
N ASP A 61 -5.89 -29.95 -25.39
CA ASP A 61 -7.33 -30.01 -25.21
C ASP A 61 -7.72 -29.38 -23.86
N GLY A 62 -8.23 -28.15 -23.91
CA GLY A 62 -8.70 -27.43 -22.72
C GLY A 62 -9.82 -28.17 -21.96
N ARG A 63 -10.62 -29.02 -22.62
CA ARG A 63 -11.60 -29.86 -21.92
C ARG A 63 -10.91 -30.96 -21.11
N ALA A 64 -9.96 -31.67 -21.71
CA ALA A 64 -9.18 -32.69 -21.03
C ALA A 64 -8.42 -32.10 -19.83
N VAL A 65 -7.91 -30.87 -19.94
CA VAL A 65 -7.32 -30.13 -18.81
C VAL A 65 -8.34 -29.96 -17.69
N ARG A 66 -9.50 -29.33 -17.96
CA ARG A 66 -10.53 -29.05 -16.96
C ARG A 66 -11.10 -30.30 -16.28
N GLU A 67 -11.21 -31.40 -17.01
CA GLU A 67 -11.75 -32.67 -16.49
C GLU A 67 -10.68 -33.52 -15.76
N CYS A 68 -9.39 -33.16 -15.89
CA CYS A 68 -8.32 -33.90 -15.24
C CYS A 68 -8.46 -33.86 -13.70
N LYS A 69 -8.27 -35.02 -13.06
CA LYS A 69 -8.36 -35.20 -11.60
C LYS A 69 -7.00 -35.35 -10.92
N SER A 70 -5.93 -35.48 -11.70
CA SER A 70 -4.57 -35.74 -11.20
C SER A 70 -3.77 -34.45 -11.14
N TYR A 71 -3.50 -33.98 -9.92
CA TYR A 71 -2.69 -32.77 -9.70
C TYR A 71 -1.31 -32.88 -10.37
N GLU A 72 -0.61 -34.00 -10.19
CA GLU A 72 0.72 -34.21 -10.77
C GLU A 72 0.71 -34.18 -12.31
N THR A 73 -0.36 -34.68 -12.93
CA THR A 73 -0.50 -34.64 -14.39
C THR A 73 -0.70 -33.20 -14.89
N VAL A 74 -1.61 -32.45 -14.26
CA VAL A 74 -1.85 -31.04 -14.63
C VAL A 74 -0.61 -30.18 -14.36
N LYS A 75 0.06 -30.39 -13.23
CA LYS A 75 1.34 -29.75 -12.89
C LYS A 75 2.42 -30.05 -13.93
N GLY A 76 2.51 -31.30 -14.38
CA GLY A 76 3.41 -31.72 -15.46
C GLY A 76 3.16 -30.96 -16.76
N TRP A 77 1.89 -30.85 -17.18
CA TRP A 77 1.50 -30.06 -18.34
C TRP A 77 1.84 -28.57 -18.17
N GLY A 78 1.61 -28.00 -16.98
CA GLY A 78 1.91 -26.60 -16.68
C GLY A 78 3.40 -26.30 -16.80
N ASN A 79 4.25 -27.16 -16.23
CA ASN A 79 5.71 -27.02 -16.35
C ASN A 79 6.19 -27.10 -17.81
N ALA A 80 5.63 -28.02 -18.59
CA ALA A 80 5.96 -28.15 -20.01
C ALA A 80 5.50 -26.92 -20.81
N LEU A 81 4.27 -26.45 -20.59
CA LEU A 81 3.74 -25.25 -21.23
C LEU A 81 4.55 -23.99 -20.88
N ARG A 82 4.93 -23.79 -19.61
CA ARG A 82 5.77 -22.64 -19.20
C ARG A 82 7.13 -22.67 -19.89
N ARG A 83 7.75 -23.85 -19.99
CA ARG A 83 9.01 -24.01 -20.74
C ARG A 83 8.82 -23.64 -22.21
N LYS A 84 7.74 -24.07 -22.85
CA LYS A 84 7.44 -23.71 -24.24
C LYS A 84 7.16 -22.21 -24.41
N TYR A 85 6.42 -21.62 -23.49
CA TYR A 85 6.16 -20.17 -23.44
C TYR A 85 7.45 -19.37 -23.38
N ILE A 86 8.37 -19.72 -22.46
CA ILE A 86 9.68 -19.06 -22.34
C ILE A 86 10.45 -19.15 -23.66
N LEU A 87 10.48 -20.33 -24.30
CA LEU A 87 11.16 -20.51 -25.58
C LEU A 87 10.54 -19.66 -26.69
N LEU A 88 9.21 -19.59 -26.77
CA LEU A 88 8.50 -18.74 -27.74
C LEU A 88 8.80 -17.26 -27.51
N THR A 89 8.63 -16.77 -26.28
CA THR A 89 8.84 -15.36 -25.94
C THR A 89 10.29 -14.95 -26.22
N ARG A 90 11.27 -15.80 -25.89
CA ARG A 90 12.68 -15.55 -26.21
C ARG A 90 12.95 -15.56 -27.72
N CYS A 91 12.33 -16.46 -28.47
CA CYS A 91 12.42 -16.48 -29.93
C CYS A 91 11.82 -15.22 -30.57
N ILE A 92 10.68 -14.74 -30.05
CA ILE A 92 10.04 -13.49 -30.48
C ILE A 92 10.95 -12.30 -30.17
N GLN A 93 11.35 -12.14 -28.90
CA GLN A 93 12.18 -11.01 -28.48
C GLN A 93 13.51 -10.95 -29.23
N SER A 94 14.23 -12.07 -29.36
CA SER A 94 15.49 -12.17 -30.10
C SER A 94 15.36 -11.79 -31.56
N ARG A 95 14.27 -12.22 -32.19
CA ARG A 95 14.00 -11.82 -33.56
C ARG A 95 13.57 -10.36 -33.68
N ALA A 96 12.75 -9.82 -32.78
CA ALA A 96 12.37 -8.40 -32.79
C ALA A 96 13.60 -7.51 -32.67
N TYR A 97 14.45 -7.80 -31.69
CA TYR A 97 15.65 -7.03 -31.42
C TYR A 97 16.60 -7.06 -32.62
N PHE A 98 16.82 -8.24 -33.20
CA PHE A 98 17.61 -8.38 -34.42
C PHE A 98 17.02 -7.56 -35.58
N THR A 99 15.72 -7.67 -35.81
CA THR A 99 15.04 -6.96 -36.90
C THR A 99 15.09 -5.44 -36.71
N GLU A 100 14.70 -4.93 -35.54
CA GLU A 100 14.68 -3.48 -35.24
C GLU A 100 16.09 -2.89 -35.39
N ARG A 101 17.13 -3.58 -34.90
CA ARG A 101 18.52 -3.08 -34.89
C ARG A 101 19.15 -2.98 -36.29
N PHE A 102 18.83 -3.90 -37.20
CA PHE A 102 19.53 -3.99 -38.50
C PHE A 102 18.65 -3.68 -39.72
N PHE A 103 17.33 -3.78 -39.58
CA PHE A 103 16.37 -3.61 -40.69
C PHE A 103 15.24 -2.62 -40.34
N GLY A 104 15.22 -2.07 -39.13
CA GLY A 104 14.16 -1.19 -38.65
C GLY A 104 12.81 -1.90 -38.58
N ASN A 105 11.73 -1.18 -38.88
CA ASN A 105 10.36 -1.73 -38.91
C ASN A 105 9.99 -2.39 -40.24
N ASP A 106 10.90 -2.42 -41.22
CA ASP A 106 10.61 -2.90 -42.57
C ASP A 106 10.88 -4.41 -42.70
N MET A 107 9.97 -5.21 -42.13
CA MET A 107 9.97 -6.66 -42.31
C MET A 107 9.34 -7.04 -43.65
N ASP A 108 9.98 -7.97 -44.38
CA ASP A 108 9.34 -8.60 -45.55
C ASP A 108 8.07 -9.39 -45.15
N PHE A 109 7.25 -9.73 -46.15
CA PHE A 109 5.99 -10.43 -45.94
C PHE A 109 6.18 -11.76 -45.19
N GLY A 110 7.20 -12.55 -45.55
CA GLY A 110 7.48 -13.84 -44.91
C GLY A 110 7.83 -13.70 -43.43
N HIS A 111 8.63 -12.69 -43.08
CA HIS A 111 8.96 -12.34 -41.70
C HIS A 111 7.72 -11.92 -40.92
N LYS A 112 6.86 -11.07 -41.50
CA LYS A 112 5.59 -10.64 -40.88
C LYS A 112 4.66 -11.83 -40.63
N THR A 113 4.45 -12.70 -41.61
CA THR A 113 3.59 -13.89 -41.48
C THR A 113 4.13 -14.84 -40.41
N PHE A 114 5.43 -15.11 -40.42
CA PHE A 114 6.04 -15.98 -39.42
C PHE A 114 5.96 -15.38 -38.00
N TRP A 115 6.20 -14.08 -37.88
CA TRP A 115 6.05 -13.34 -36.62
C TRP A 115 4.62 -13.40 -36.06
N GLN A 116 3.62 -13.22 -36.93
CA GLN A 116 2.21 -13.39 -36.56
C GLN A 116 1.90 -14.81 -36.10
N SER A 117 2.50 -15.82 -36.74
CA SER A 117 2.37 -17.23 -36.31
C SER A 117 2.94 -17.46 -34.90
N LEU A 118 4.12 -16.92 -34.59
CA LEU A 118 4.69 -17.02 -33.24
C LEU A 118 3.82 -16.32 -32.19
N LYS A 119 3.32 -15.11 -32.50
CA LYS A 119 2.39 -14.40 -31.61
C LYS A 119 1.09 -15.19 -31.39
N LYS A 120 0.56 -15.81 -32.44
CA LYS A 120 -0.63 -16.67 -32.33
C LYS A 120 -0.36 -17.85 -31.39
N GLN A 121 0.78 -18.53 -31.54
CA GLN A 121 1.18 -19.63 -30.66
C GLN A 121 1.36 -19.18 -29.20
N VAL A 122 1.91 -17.98 -28.98
CA VAL A 122 2.01 -17.42 -27.62
C VAL A 122 0.63 -17.26 -27.01
N ASN A 123 -0.31 -16.64 -27.72
CA ASN A 123 -1.67 -16.44 -27.21
C ASN A 123 -2.37 -17.78 -26.92
N GLU A 124 -2.21 -18.78 -27.80
CA GLU A 124 -2.76 -20.14 -27.60
C GLU A 124 -2.16 -20.82 -26.36
N ILE A 125 -0.86 -20.63 -26.12
CA ILE A 125 -0.19 -21.19 -24.93
C ILE A 125 -0.58 -20.44 -23.67
N GLU A 126 -0.76 -19.12 -23.72
CA GLU A 126 -1.23 -18.33 -22.58
C GLU A 126 -2.62 -18.79 -22.13
N GLU A 127 -3.54 -18.99 -23.07
CA GLU A 127 -4.88 -19.53 -22.77
C GLU A 127 -4.81 -20.94 -22.17
N LEU A 128 -3.96 -21.82 -22.72
CA LEU A 128 -3.77 -23.17 -22.16
C LEU A 128 -3.11 -23.15 -20.79
N LEU A 129 -2.12 -22.27 -20.58
CA LEU A 129 -1.47 -22.07 -19.29
C LEU A 129 -2.48 -21.64 -18.23
N GLU A 130 -3.32 -20.66 -18.53
CA GLU A 130 -4.37 -20.21 -17.62
C GLU A 130 -5.30 -21.36 -17.23
N ASN A 131 -5.79 -22.14 -18.20
CA ASN A 131 -6.65 -23.31 -17.92
C ASN A 131 -5.94 -24.35 -17.02
N VAL A 132 -4.67 -24.64 -17.30
CA VAL A 132 -3.88 -25.63 -16.56
C VAL A 132 -3.57 -25.13 -15.15
N GLU A 133 -3.25 -23.85 -15.00
CA GLU A 133 -2.92 -23.24 -13.71
C GLU A 133 -4.14 -23.14 -12.81
N CYS A 134 -5.28 -22.67 -13.34
CA CYS A 134 -6.55 -22.67 -12.62
C CYS A 134 -6.93 -24.08 -12.17
N ARG A 135 -6.81 -25.08 -13.06
CA ARG A 135 -7.17 -26.45 -12.69
C ARG A 135 -6.21 -27.06 -11.66
N ALA A 136 -4.91 -26.85 -11.79
CA ALA A 136 -3.94 -27.34 -10.81
C ALA A 136 -4.16 -26.66 -9.45
N TYR A 137 -4.53 -25.38 -9.47
CA TYR A 137 -4.86 -24.62 -8.27
C TYR A 137 -6.13 -25.15 -7.58
N GLU A 138 -7.21 -25.40 -8.33
CA GLU A 138 -8.42 -26.05 -7.81
C GLU A 138 -8.12 -27.40 -7.15
N LEU A 139 -7.32 -28.25 -7.80
CA LEU A 139 -6.95 -29.56 -7.28
C LEU A 139 -6.08 -29.44 -6.01
N LEU A 140 -5.16 -28.47 -5.98
CA LEU A 140 -4.34 -28.17 -4.81
C LEU A 140 -5.21 -27.73 -3.63
N LEU A 141 -6.13 -26.79 -3.85
CA LEU A 141 -7.07 -26.33 -2.82
C LEU A 141 -7.98 -27.45 -2.34
N ALA A 142 -8.51 -28.27 -3.25
CA ALA A 142 -9.34 -29.43 -2.91
C ALA A 142 -8.57 -30.41 -2.00
N SER A 143 -7.29 -30.65 -2.27
CA SER A 143 -6.45 -31.52 -1.42
C SER A 143 -6.25 -31.00 0.00
N GLN A 144 -6.41 -29.68 0.20
CA GLN A 144 -6.30 -29.02 1.50
C GLN A 144 -7.66 -28.69 2.13
N ASN A 145 -8.77 -29.15 1.53
CA ASN A 145 -10.14 -28.76 1.91
C ASN A 145 -10.36 -27.24 1.92
N ALA A 146 -9.72 -26.54 0.97
CA ALA A 146 -9.70 -25.08 0.90
C ALA A 146 -10.35 -24.53 -0.38
N LEU A 147 -11.38 -25.19 -0.91
CA LEU A 147 -12.07 -24.71 -2.12
C LEU A 147 -12.77 -23.35 -1.93
N TRP A 148 -13.06 -22.97 -0.68
CA TRP A 148 -13.61 -21.66 -0.31
C TRP A 148 -12.75 -20.48 -0.80
N VAL A 149 -11.46 -20.68 -1.06
CA VAL A 149 -10.58 -19.64 -1.58
C VAL A 149 -11.04 -19.16 -2.96
N LEU A 150 -11.66 -20.04 -3.76
CA LEU A 150 -12.20 -19.70 -5.08
C LEU A 150 -13.48 -18.86 -5.00
N ASP A 151 -14.20 -18.94 -3.87
CA ASP A 151 -15.42 -18.16 -3.63
C ASP A 151 -15.11 -16.73 -3.18
N GLN A 152 -13.89 -16.46 -2.72
CA GLN A 152 -13.41 -15.12 -2.39
C GLN A 152 -13.06 -14.35 -3.66
N LYS A 153 -14.08 -14.00 -4.45
CA LYS A 153 -13.94 -12.89 -5.38
C LYS A 153 -13.78 -11.63 -4.52
N HIS A 154 -12.65 -10.95 -4.63
CA HIS A 154 -12.52 -9.58 -4.14
C HIS A 154 -13.49 -8.72 -4.96
N ASP A 155 -14.76 -8.67 -4.55
CA ASP A 155 -15.81 -7.87 -5.16
C ASP A 155 -15.57 -6.36 -4.99
N GLN A 156 -14.51 -5.98 -4.28
CA GLN A 156 -14.06 -4.61 -4.17
C GLN A 156 -13.00 -4.38 -5.26
N ALA A 157 -13.43 -3.81 -6.39
CA ALA A 157 -12.51 -3.03 -7.19
C ALA A 157 -11.77 -2.09 -6.22
N PRO A 158 -10.45 -1.91 -6.35
CA PRO A 158 -9.73 -0.99 -5.49
C PRO A 158 -10.38 0.38 -5.67
N GLU A 159 -11.20 0.77 -4.70
CA GLU A 159 -11.57 2.16 -4.50
C GLU A 159 -10.23 2.83 -4.25
N GLN A 160 -9.64 3.36 -5.33
CA GLN A 160 -8.43 4.14 -5.24
C GLN A 160 -8.74 5.19 -4.17
N CYS A 161 -7.92 5.19 -3.12
CA CYS A 161 -7.99 6.21 -2.11
C CYS A 161 -7.64 7.53 -2.84
N SER A 162 -8.65 8.19 -3.41
CA SER A 162 -8.57 9.49 -4.07
C SER A 162 -8.44 10.59 -3.01
N ALA A 163 -7.52 10.39 -2.06
CA ALA A 163 -7.17 11.37 -1.04
C ALA A 163 -6.53 12.65 -1.64
N PHE A 164 -6.42 12.70 -2.96
CA PHE A 164 -6.11 13.86 -3.77
C PHE A 164 -7.26 14.10 -4.75
N ASP A 165 -8.43 14.45 -4.25
CA ASP A 165 -9.26 15.36 -5.04
C ASP A 165 -8.51 16.69 -5.02
N ASP A 166 -7.92 17.05 -6.15
CA ASP A 166 -7.18 18.28 -6.43
C ASP A 166 -8.09 19.51 -6.32
N GLU A 167 -8.68 19.79 -5.16
CA GLU A 167 -9.16 21.13 -4.83
C GLU A 167 -7.93 21.97 -4.47
N PRO A 168 -7.54 22.95 -5.31
CA PRO A 168 -6.40 23.80 -5.00
C PRO A 168 -6.69 24.60 -3.73
N PHE A 169 -5.94 24.32 -2.67
CA PHE A 169 -5.92 25.18 -1.48
C PHE A 169 -5.58 26.61 -1.89
N PRO A 170 -6.27 27.63 -1.34
CA PRO A 170 -5.88 29.02 -1.55
C PRO A 170 -4.49 29.25 -0.98
N GLU A 171 -3.59 29.79 -1.80
CA GLU A 171 -2.21 30.13 -1.45
C GLU A 171 -2.15 30.98 -0.17
N LEU A 172 -1.81 30.36 0.95
CA LEU A 172 -1.35 31.05 2.15
C LEU A 172 0.09 31.52 1.91
N GLN A 173 0.22 32.80 1.56
CA GLN A 173 1.50 33.50 1.45
C GLN A 173 2.14 33.66 2.85
N GLY A 174 2.92 32.67 3.27
CA GLY A 174 3.83 32.75 4.40
C GLY A 174 5.29 32.81 3.94
N THR A 175 5.99 33.91 4.21
CA THR A 175 7.42 34.11 3.91
C THR A 175 8.32 33.13 4.69
N PRO A 176 9.34 32.51 4.07
CA PRO A 176 10.28 31.65 4.79
C PRO A 176 11.26 32.48 5.63
N THR A 177 11.35 32.18 6.92
CA THR A 177 12.49 32.60 7.76
C THR A 177 13.63 31.60 7.65
N ASP A 178 14.83 32.15 7.47
CA ASP A 178 16.11 31.50 7.26
C ASP A 178 16.51 30.48 8.34
N PHE A 179 16.83 29.25 7.90
CA PHE A 179 17.68 28.33 8.64
C PHE A 179 18.90 27.97 7.76
N VAL A 180 20.06 28.50 8.15
CA VAL A 180 21.35 28.26 7.53
C VAL A 180 21.89 26.91 7.99
N ALA A 181 22.05 25.97 7.07
CA ALA A 181 22.81 24.73 7.28
C ALA A 181 24.10 24.79 6.46
N ASP A 182 25.22 24.96 7.17
CA ASP A 182 26.56 25.00 6.60
C ASP A 182 27.35 23.80 7.17
N GLN A 183 27.61 22.78 6.35
CA GLN A 183 28.71 21.83 6.57
C GLN A 183 29.00 20.99 5.31
N LYS A 184 30.06 21.39 4.58
CA LYS A 184 30.67 20.62 3.50
C LYS A 184 31.57 19.53 4.07
N TYR A 185 31.33 18.28 3.71
CA TYR A 185 32.28 17.18 3.91
C TYR A 185 32.88 16.76 2.56
N LYS A 186 34.23 16.76 2.46
CA LYS A 186 35.01 16.26 1.32
C LYS A 186 35.44 14.82 1.60
N PRO A 187 35.26 13.86 0.68
CA PRO A 187 35.91 12.55 0.79
C PRO A 187 37.34 12.61 0.25
N GLN A 188 38.28 12.08 1.04
CA GLN A 188 39.67 11.83 0.64
C GLN A 188 39.78 10.49 -0.11
N ASN A 189 40.70 10.49 -1.07
CA ASN A 189 40.93 9.47 -2.07
C ASN A 189 42.20 8.70 -1.68
N THR A 190 42.14 7.39 -1.47
CA THR A 190 43.33 6.54 -1.24
C THR A 190 43.28 5.28 -2.10
N LYS A 191 44.22 5.20 -3.06
CA LYS A 191 44.64 3.97 -3.75
C LYS A 191 45.53 3.13 -2.83
N PRO A 192 45.66 1.83 -3.12
CA PRO A 192 47.00 1.24 -3.19
C PRO A 192 47.24 0.43 -4.46
N ALA A 193 48.53 0.21 -4.70
CA ALA A 193 49.14 -0.29 -5.93
C ALA A 193 49.57 -1.77 -5.83
N THR A 194 49.52 -2.44 -6.99
CA THR A 194 50.43 -3.46 -7.56
C THR A 194 51.21 -4.42 -6.66
N GLU A 195 51.11 -5.72 -6.97
CA GLU A 195 52.18 -6.68 -6.74
C GLU A 195 52.35 -7.63 -7.95
N LYS A 196 53.61 -7.84 -8.34
CA LYS A 196 54.08 -8.66 -9.46
C LYS A 196 54.47 -10.06 -8.93
N CYS A 197 54.32 -11.09 -9.77
CA CYS A 197 55.18 -12.28 -9.67
C CYS A 197 55.43 -12.84 -11.08
N GLY A 198 56.68 -13.24 -11.36
CA GLY A 198 57.13 -13.68 -12.67
C GLY A 198 57.79 -15.06 -12.66
N VAL A 199 57.75 -15.71 -13.83
CA VAL A 199 58.75 -16.54 -14.57
C VAL A 199 59.59 -17.58 -13.77
N PHE A 200 59.81 -18.86 -14.18
CA PHE A 200 60.23 -19.41 -15.50
C PHE A 200 60.04 -20.95 -15.61
N ASP A 201 59.89 -21.39 -16.89
CA ASP A 201 60.03 -22.67 -17.63
C ASP A 201 60.47 -24.02 -16.99
N ASP A 202 59.88 -25.14 -17.47
CA ASP A 202 60.55 -26.07 -18.42
C ASP A 202 59.63 -27.16 -19.02
N LYS A 203 59.87 -27.46 -20.32
CA LYS A 203 59.23 -28.48 -21.21
C LYS A 203 59.88 -29.89 -21.03
N PRO A 204 59.65 -30.95 -21.86
CA PRO A 204 58.66 -31.23 -22.95
C PRO A 204 58.01 -32.65 -22.88
N LEU A 205 57.05 -32.95 -23.78
CA LEU A 205 57.06 -34.14 -24.67
C LEU A 205 55.86 -34.14 -25.64
N SER A 206 55.98 -34.90 -26.73
CA SER A 206 55.46 -34.60 -28.06
C SER A 206 54.40 -35.58 -28.58
N LYS A 207 53.44 -35.06 -29.36
CA LYS A 207 52.78 -35.62 -30.58
C LYS A 207 51.88 -36.88 -30.44
N PRO A 208 50.83 -37.07 -31.27
CA PRO A 208 50.81 -36.84 -32.72
C PRO A 208 49.68 -35.97 -33.30
N GLN A 209 49.97 -35.52 -34.52
CA GLN A 209 49.21 -34.58 -35.35
C GLN A 209 47.94 -35.23 -35.91
N GLU A 210 46.81 -34.57 -35.69
CA GLU A 210 45.59 -34.77 -36.46
C GLU A 210 45.38 -33.54 -37.35
N LYS A 211 45.02 -33.79 -38.62
CA LYS A 211 44.94 -32.77 -39.67
C LYS A 211 43.83 -31.75 -39.34
N VAL A 212 44.24 -30.55 -38.95
CA VAL A 212 43.36 -29.39 -38.79
C VAL A 212 43.09 -28.77 -40.15
N THR A 213 41.83 -28.83 -40.57
CA THR A 213 41.24 -27.96 -41.59
C THR A 213 41.29 -26.51 -41.07
N PRO A 214 41.68 -25.50 -41.85
CA PRO A 214 41.72 -24.12 -41.37
C PRO A 214 40.30 -23.53 -41.36
N GLU A 215 39.49 -23.90 -40.37
CA GLU A 215 38.38 -23.05 -39.95
C GLU A 215 38.95 -22.00 -39.02
N ALA A 216 39.00 -20.76 -39.50
CA ALA A 216 39.28 -19.59 -38.71
C ALA A 216 38.17 -19.44 -37.64
N THR A 217 38.32 -20.13 -36.51
CA THR A 217 37.65 -19.77 -35.26
C THR A 217 38.25 -18.45 -34.81
N VAL A 218 37.79 -17.36 -35.43
CA VAL A 218 37.87 -16.04 -34.83
C VAL A 218 37.37 -16.21 -33.40
N ALA A 219 38.21 -15.92 -32.42
CA ALA A 219 37.83 -15.82 -31.02
C ALA A 219 36.80 -14.70 -30.93
N LEU A 220 35.55 -15.04 -31.25
CA LEU A 220 34.40 -14.21 -31.05
C LEU A 220 34.31 -14.09 -29.53
N GLU A 221 34.78 -12.98 -28.99
CA GLU A 221 34.48 -12.60 -27.60
C GLU A 221 33.00 -12.92 -27.34
N ASP A 222 32.70 -13.65 -26.26
CA ASP A 222 31.34 -14.03 -25.87
C ASP A 222 30.52 -12.76 -25.61
N ILE A 223 29.98 -12.17 -26.68
CA ILE A 223 29.01 -11.09 -26.60
C ILE A 223 27.73 -11.81 -26.18
N GLU A 224 27.45 -11.70 -24.88
CA GLU A 224 26.22 -12.18 -24.27
C GLU A 224 25.00 -11.65 -25.04
N ASP A 225 23.96 -12.48 -25.18
CA ASP A 225 22.72 -12.07 -25.85
C ASP A 225 22.13 -10.85 -25.12
N PRO A 226 22.03 -9.68 -25.75
CA PRO A 226 21.58 -8.45 -25.11
C PRO A 226 20.16 -8.55 -24.55
N ILE A 227 19.34 -9.49 -25.04
CA ILE A 227 18.02 -9.74 -24.46
C ILE A 227 18.12 -10.53 -23.16
N ASP A 228 19.00 -11.52 -23.09
CA ASP A 228 19.24 -12.24 -21.84
C ASP A 228 19.78 -11.28 -20.77
N VAL A 229 20.64 -10.35 -21.17
CA VAL A 229 21.10 -9.24 -20.32
C VAL A 229 19.91 -8.40 -19.86
N ALA A 230 19.06 -7.91 -20.77
CA ALA A 230 17.91 -7.06 -20.44
C ALA A 230 16.88 -7.77 -19.54
N ILE A 231 16.56 -9.04 -19.81
CA ILE A 231 15.66 -9.85 -18.96
C ILE A 231 16.26 -10.04 -17.57
N ARG A 232 17.56 -10.34 -17.48
CA ARG A 232 18.24 -10.51 -16.20
C ARG A 232 18.28 -9.19 -15.43
N GLU A 233 18.59 -8.08 -16.07
CA GLU A 233 18.63 -6.76 -15.44
C GLU A 233 17.26 -6.35 -14.92
N LYS A 234 16.20 -6.47 -15.74
CA LYS A 234 14.82 -6.18 -15.31
C LYS A 234 14.37 -7.07 -14.16
N ARG A 235 14.73 -8.37 -14.19
CA ARG A 235 14.43 -9.29 -13.09
C ARG A 235 15.16 -8.87 -11.80
N VAL A 236 16.42 -8.46 -11.90
CA VAL A 236 17.18 -7.96 -10.74
C VAL A 236 16.54 -6.69 -10.20
N GLU A 237 16.16 -5.75 -11.08
CA GLU A 237 15.45 -4.53 -10.70
C GLU A 237 14.18 -4.83 -9.91
N LEU A 238 13.32 -5.71 -10.41
CA LEU A 238 12.08 -6.10 -9.71
C LEU A 238 12.34 -6.78 -8.36
N TRP A 239 13.38 -7.62 -8.28
CA TRP A 239 13.78 -8.18 -7.00
C TRP A 239 14.23 -7.11 -6.01
N GLU A 240 15.03 -6.15 -6.45
CA GLU A 240 15.44 -5.02 -5.61
C GLU A 240 14.24 -4.17 -5.16
N MET A 241 13.21 -4.02 -6.00
CA MET A 241 11.93 -3.39 -5.62
C MET A 241 11.21 -4.17 -4.52
N ILE A 242 11.03 -5.50 -4.70
CA ILE A 242 10.40 -6.37 -3.69
C ILE A 242 11.18 -6.29 -2.37
N TRP A 243 12.50 -6.47 -2.42
CA TRP A 243 13.36 -6.47 -1.24
C TRP A 243 13.36 -5.13 -0.51
N THR A 244 13.38 -4.02 -1.25
CA THR A 244 13.29 -2.67 -0.68
C THR A 244 11.94 -2.44 -0.02
N ARG A 245 10.84 -2.80 -0.69
CA ARG A 245 9.48 -2.63 -0.15
C ARG A 245 9.27 -3.39 1.15
N LEU A 246 9.66 -4.66 1.20
CA LEU A 246 9.53 -5.47 2.43
C LEU A 246 10.46 -4.97 3.55
N ALA A 247 11.65 -4.45 3.21
CA ALA A 247 12.56 -3.86 4.20
C ALA A 247 11.99 -2.58 4.85
N ARG A 248 11.14 -1.81 4.16
CA ARG A 248 10.45 -0.64 4.74
C ARG A 248 9.44 -1.02 5.82
N TYR A 249 8.89 -2.23 5.73
CA TYR A 249 7.95 -2.72 6.73
C TYR A 249 8.63 -3.13 8.03
N CYS A 250 9.95 -3.32 8.03
CA CYS A 250 10.67 -3.76 9.23
C CYS A 250 10.57 -2.73 10.36
N ALA A 251 10.33 -3.24 11.57
CA ALA A 251 10.52 -2.49 12.80
C ALA A 251 12.03 -2.28 13.05
N PRO A 252 12.42 -1.31 13.90
CA PRO A 252 13.80 -1.19 14.33
C PRO A 252 14.31 -2.51 14.94
N THR A 253 15.56 -2.89 14.68
CA THR A 253 16.13 -4.17 15.19
C THR A 253 16.21 -4.24 16.72
N LYS A 254 16.17 -3.08 17.39
CA LYS A 254 16.09 -2.95 18.85
C LYS A 254 14.67 -3.12 19.43
N SER A 255 13.65 -3.09 18.57
CA SER A 255 12.25 -3.28 18.98
C SER A 255 12.01 -4.73 19.39
N ARG A 256 11.24 -4.95 20.47
CA ARG A 256 10.79 -6.30 20.84
C ARG A 256 9.89 -6.92 19.76
N TYR A 257 9.18 -6.08 19.02
CA TYR A 257 8.27 -6.46 17.96
C TYR A 257 8.98 -6.78 16.64
N TYR A 258 10.31 -6.75 16.59
CA TYR A 258 11.06 -7.05 15.37
C TYR A 258 10.76 -8.46 14.82
N LYS A 259 10.73 -9.49 15.67
CA LYS A 259 10.48 -10.87 15.22
C LYS A 259 9.03 -11.08 14.78
N GLU A 260 8.08 -10.53 15.53
CA GLU A 260 6.66 -10.55 15.18
C GLU A 260 6.44 -9.83 13.85
N ARG A 261 7.08 -8.69 13.67
CA ARG A 261 7.07 -7.96 12.39
C ARG A 261 7.53 -8.83 11.22
N LEU A 262 8.62 -9.57 11.36
CA LEU A 262 9.07 -10.46 10.30
C LEU A 262 8.06 -11.55 9.98
N ALA A 263 7.42 -12.13 11.01
CA ALA A 263 6.35 -13.10 10.82
C ALA A 263 5.17 -12.50 10.04
N VAL A 264 4.75 -11.27 10.39
CA VAL A 264 3.70 -10.53 9.66
C VAL A 264 4.11 -10.26 8.21
N ILE A 265 5.34 -9.82 7.95
CA ILE A 265 5.84 -9.58 6.58
C ILE A 265 5.77 -10.88 5.75
N TRP A 266 6.16 -12.02 6.33
CA TRP A 266 6.07 -13.31 5.64
C TRP A 266 4.63 -13.77 5.43
N ALA A 267 3.74 -13.52 6.38
CA ALA A 267 2.31 -13.79 6.23
C ALA A 267 1.68 -12.92 5.13
N CYS A 268 2.05 -11.64 5.03
CA CYS A 268 1.65 -10.75 3.94
C CYS A 268 2.10 -11.31 2.58
N VAL A 269 3.33 -11.84 2.47
CA VAL A 269 3.79 -12.49 1.23
C VAL A 269 2.98 -13.75 0.92
N CYS A 270 2.61 -14.54 1.93
CA CYS A 270 1.73 -15.70 1.74
C CYS A 270 0.33 -15.28 1.28
N ARG A 271 -0.24 -14.20 1.85
CA ARG A 271 -1.49 -13.55 1.44
C ARG A 271 -1.42 -12.86 0.07
N ALA A 272 -0.24 -12.53 -0.42
CA ALA A 272 -0.06 -12.10 -1.81
C ALA A 272 -0.02 -13.30 -2.77
N VAL A 273 0.63 -14.38 -2.37
CA VAL A 273 0.80 -15.59 -3.19
C VAL A 273 -0.50 -16.36 -3.37
N TRP A 274 -1.31 -16.50 -2.32
CA TRP A 274 -2.50 -17.36 -2.34
C TRP A 274 -3.62 -16.89 -3.28
N THR A 275 -3.66 -15.61 -3.65
CA THR A 275 -4.70 -15.07 -4.53
C THR A 275 -4.39 -15.32 -6.01
N ASP A 276 -3.13 -15.61 -6.38
CA ASP A 276 -2.71 -15.87 -7.76
C ASP A 276 -2.46 -17.38 -7.98
N PRO A 277 -3.22 -18.06 -8.86
CA PRO A 277 -3.06 -19.47 -9.15
C PRO A 277 -1.63 -19.85 -9.58
N SER A 278 -0.99 -19.01 -10.40
CA SER A 278 0.33 -19.27 -10.96
C SER A 278 1.42 -19.18 -9.88
N LEU A 279 1.30 -18.22 -8.94
CA LEU A 279 2.18 -18.09 -7.77
C LEU A 279 1.98 -19.24 -6.79
N MET A 280 0.73 -19.66 -6.54
CA MET A 280 0.44 -20.81 -5.66
C MET A 280 1.12 -22.09 -6.12
N LEU A 281 1.18 -22.33 -7.44
CA LEU A 281 1.89 -23.48 -8.01
C LEU A 281 3.40 -23.35 -7.89
N VAL A 282 3.95 -22.16 -8.11
CA VAL A 282 5.39 -21.88 -7.91
C VAL A 282 5.77 -22.12 -6.45
N ALA A 283 4.95 -21.64 -5.53
CA ALA A 283 5.15 -21.73 -4.09
C ALA A 283 5.29 -23.16 -3.57
N GLN A 284 4.72 -24.16 -4.26
CA GLN A 284 4.87 -25.58 -3.90
C GLN A 284 6.32 -26.09 -3.99
N ASN A 285 7.21 -25.36 -4.68
CA ASN A 285 8.63 -25.71 -4.76
C ASN A 285 9.46 -25.10 -3.61
N PHE A 286 8.82 -24.38 -2.68
CA PHE A 286 9.46 -23.64 -1.62
C PHE A 286 8.87 -24.01 -0.25
N ARG A 287 9.70 -23.95 0.79
CA ARG A 287 9.29 -24.31 2.16
C ARG A 287 8.75 -23.14 2.96
N SER A 288 9.22 -21.93 2.63
CA SER A 288 8.91 -20.68 3.32
C SER A 288 8.88 -19.49 2.36
N ALA A 289 8.22 -18.40 2.77
CA ALA A 289 8.23 -17.14 2.04
C ALA A 289 9.66 -16.61 1.83
N GLU A 290 10.50 -16.69 2.86
CA GLU A 290 11.92 -16.36 2.77
C GLU A 290 12.65 -17.20 1.70
N SER A 291 12.38 -18.51 1.60
CA SER A 291 13.02 -19.36 0.58
C SER A 291 12.57 -19.02 -0.84
N LEU A 292 11.32 -18.59 -1.02
CA LEU A 292 10.80 -18.10 -2.30
C LEU A 292 11.45 -16.76 -2.67
N LEU A 293 11.58 -15.83 -1.73
CA LEU A 293 12.13 -14.49 -1.96
C LEU A 293 13.65 -14.48 -2.18
N ASN A 294 14.35 -15.54 -1.78
CA ASN A 294 15.77 -15.75 -2.03
C ASN A 294 16.05 -16.59 -3.30
N ALA A 295 15.01 -16.98 -4.05
CA ALA A 295 15.15 -17.81 -5.24
C ALA A 295 15.73 -17.03 -6.43
N SER A 296 16.98 -17.33 -6.81
CA SER A 296 17.66 -16.67 -7.93
C SER A 296 17.18 -17.14 -9.32
N ASN A 297 16.42 -18.23 -9.37
CA ASN A 297 16.04 -18.93 -10.59
C ASN A 297 14.59 -18.68 -11.04
N LEU A 298 13.82 -17.81 -10.37
CA LEU A 298 12.49 -17.44 -10.86
C LEU A 298 12.59 -16.71 -12.21
N ASP A 299 11.67 -17.02 -13.11
CA ASP A 299 11.54 -16.31 -14.38
C ASP A 299 10.97 -14.89 -14.16
N LEU A 300 11.24 -14.00 -15.11
CA LEU A 300 10.81 -12.61 -15.05
C LEU A 300 9.29 -12.45 -14.86
N PRO A 301 8.40 -13.15 -15.62
CA PRO A 301 6.96 -13.07 -15.41
C PRO A 301 6.50 -13.46 -14.00
N THR A 302 7.11 -14.47 -13.39
CA THR A 302 6.81 -14.89 -12.02
C THR A 302 7.19 -13.81 -11.01
N VAL A 303 8.36 -13.17 -11.17
CA VAL A 303 8.79 -12.08 -10.30
C VAL A 303 7.91 -10.84 -10.49
N GLU A 304 7.50 -10.53 -11.71
CA GLU A 304 6.53 -9.44 -12.00
C GLU A 304 5.19 -9.66 -11.31
N ARG A 305 4.64 -10.90 -11.37
CA ARG A 305 3.40 -11.25 -10.66
C ARG A 305 3.56 -11.15 -9.16
N LEU A 306 4.66 -11.67 -8.61
CA LEU A 306 4.95 -11.58 -7.18
C LEU A 306 5.05 -10.12 -6.72
N TRP A 307 5.73 -9.27 -7.49
CA TRP A 307 5.80 -7.84 -7.23
C TRP A 307 4.41 -7.21 -7.20
N ASN A 308 3.59 -7.44 -8.23
CA ASN A 308 2.24 -6.87 -8.29
C ASN A 308 1.38 -7.35 -7.12
N ALA A 309 1.41 -8.65 -6.80
CA ALA A 309 0.65 -9.21 -5.69
C ALA A 309 1.06 -8.61 -4.33
N ILE A 310 2.36 -8.39 -4.07
CA ILE A 310 2.84 -7.73 -2.85
C ILE A 310 2.48 -6.23 -2.85
N LYS A 311 2.59 -5.57 -4.01
CA LYS A 311 2.31 -4.13 -4.15
C LYS A 311 0.83 -3.84 -3.91
N ASP A 312 -0.04 -4.71 -4.39
CA ASP A 312 -1.48 -4.55 -4.41
C ASP A 312 -2.18 -5.23 -3.21
N LEU A 313 -1.41 -5.64 -2.19
CA LEU A 313 -1.96 -6.15 -0.93
C LEU A 313 -2.98 -5.18 -0.33
N TYR A 314 -4.19 -5.68 -0.09
CA TYR A 314 -5.25 -4.87 0.49
C TYR A 314 -5.12 -4.81 2.00
N VAL A 315 -5.71 -3.78 2.60
CA VAL A 315 -5.63 -3.56 4.05
C VAL A 315 -6.27 -4.70 4.86
N ASP A 316 -7.31 -5.32 4.32
CA ASP A 316 -7.92 -6.50 4.93
C ASP A 316 -6.98 -7.72 4.88
N ASP A 317 -6.17 -7.86 3.82
CA ASP A 317 -5.15 -8.92 3.74
C ASP A 317 -4.03 -8.71 4.75
N VAL A 318 -3.65 -7.45 5.01
CA VAL A 318 -2.67 -7.12 6.06
C VAL A 318 -3.23 -7.46 7.44
N ARG A 319 -4.50 -7.10 7.71
CA ARG A 319 -5.17 -7.48 8.97
C ARG A 319 -5.23 -8.99 9.13
N ALA A 320 -5.56 -9.71 8.05
CA ALA A 320 -5.60 -11.16 8.04
C ALA A 320 -4.22 -11.79 8.22
N ALA A 321 -3.17 -11.21 7.64
CA ALA A 321 -1.79 -11.65 7.82
C ALA A 321 -1.31 -11.52 9.27
N ILE A 322 -1.67 -10.43 9.96
CA ILE A 322 -1.38 -10.24 11.39
C ILE A 322 -2.07 -11.34 12.21
N ASP A 323 -3.33 -11.56 11.91
CA ASP A 323 -4.17 -12.54 12.58
C ASP A 323 -3.73 -14.00 12.32
N ASP A 324 -3.18 -14.30 11.14
CA ASP A 324 -2.62 -15.62 10.81
C ASP A 324 -1.43 -16.02 11.68
N VAL A 325 -0.65 -15.05 12.20
CA VAL A 325 0.64 -15.33 12.87
C VAL A 325 0.76 -14.85 14.30
N LEU A 326 0.01 -13.83 14.72
CA LEU A 326 0.11 -13.27 16.07
C LEU A 326 -1.02 -13.72 17.00
N HIS A 327 -2.17 -14.12 16.45
CA HIS A 327 -3.28 -14.58 17.27
C HIS A 327 -3.11 -16.04 17.70
N PRO A 328 -3.73 -16.46 18.82
CA PRO A 328 -3.61 -17.82 19.32
C PRO A 328 -3.91 -18.85 18.24
N VAL A 329 -3.07 -19.90 18.17
CA VAL A 329 -3.24 -21.00 17.20
C VAL A 329 -4.66 -21.51 17.30
N ARG A 330 -5.43 -21.30 16.23
CA ARG A 330 -6.80 -21.78 16.19
C ARG A 330 -6.78 -23.29 15.98
N PRO A 331 -7.24 -24.09 16.96
CA PRO A 331 -7.29 -25.54 16.78
C PRO A 331 -8.35 -25.94 15.76
N THR A 332 -9.31 -25.05 15.50
CA THR A 332 -10.47 -25.25 14.64
C THR A 332 -10.60 -24.08 13.67
N GLY A 333 -11.03 -24.35 12.43
CA GLY A 333 -11.25 -23.35 11.40
C GLY A 333 -10.73 -23.79 10.04
N GLU A 334 -11.30 -23.26 8.97
CA GLU A 334 -10.85 -23.51 7.61
C GLU A 334 -9.59 -22.68 7.32
N TYR A 335 -8.56 -23.33 6.77
CA TYR A 335 -7.31 -22.68 6.38
C TYR A 335 -6.71 -23.36 5.13
N VAL A 336 -5.81 -22.65 4.46
CA VAL A 336 -4.91 -23.19 3.44
C VAL A 336 -3.46 -22.98 3.89
N VAL A 337 -2.58 -23.94 3.57
CA VAL A 337 -1.14 -23.80 3.87
C VAL A 337 -0.43 -23.24 2.65
N VAL A 338 0.23 -22.10 2.84
CA VAL A 338 0.98 -21.40 1.80
C VAL A 338 2.38 -21.13 2.36
N LEU A 339 3.40 -21.69 1.71
CA LEU A 339 4.80 -21.50 2.11
C LEU A 339 5.04 -21.78 3.61
N GLY A 340 4.41 -22.82 4.13
CA GLY A 340 4.51 -23.23 5.54
C GLY A 340 3.63 -22.44 6.53
N THR A 341 2.97 -21.36 6.09
CA THR A 341 2.08 -20.54 6.92
C THR A 341 0.63 -20.96 6.72
N ARG A 342 -0.16 -20.99 7.80
CA ARG A 342 -1.61 -21.22 7.73
C ARG A 342 -2.31 -19.90 7.44
N ILE A 343 -3.07 -19.88 6.36
CA ILE A 343 -3.86 -18.74 5.90
C ILE A 343 -5.32 -19.05 6.20
N HIS A 344 -5.88 -18.36 7.19
CA HIS A 344 -7.22 -18.63 7.68
C HIS A 344 -8.29 -17.94 6.82
N LYS A 345 -9.43 -18.62 6.63
CA LYS A 345 -10.59 -18.06 5.91
C LYS A 345 -11.20 -16.88 6.63
N GLU A 346 -11.41 -17.06 7.93
CA GLU A 346 -12.07 -16.09 8.79
C GLU A 346 -11.03 -15.42 9.66
N LEU A 347 -11.27 -14.14 9.94
CA LEU A 347 -10.50 -13.40 10.92
C LEU A 347 -10.86 -13.84 12.34
N ALA A 348 -9.95 -13.68 13.30
CA ALA A 348 -10.27 -13.89 14.70
C ALA A 348 -11.37 -12.92 15.12
N ASP A 349 -12.27 -13.41 15.97
CA ASP A 349 -13.24 -12.60 16.68
C ASP A 349 -12.64 -12.06 17.98
N VAL A 350 -11.43 -11.49 17.85
CA VAL A 350 -10.68 -10.90 18.94
C VAL A 350 -10.23 -9.51 18.51
N ALA A 351 -10.35 -8.55 19.42
CA ALA A 351 -9.84 -7.21 19.18
C ALA A 351 -8.32 -7.24 19.03
N LEU A 352 -7.79 -6.48 18.07
CA LEU A 352 -6.36 -6.35 17.91
C LEU A 352 -5.77 -5.65 19.15
N PRO A 353 -4.72 -6.21 19.78
CA PRO A 353 -3.87 -5.48 20.71
C PRO A 353 -3.39 -4.15 20.11
N LEU A 354 -2.97 -3.22 20.96
CA LEU A 354 -2.56 -1.89 20.50
C LEU A 354 -1.32 -1.97 19.60
N HIS A 355 -0.32 -2.81 19.94
CA HIS A 355 0.90 -2.96 19.13
C HIS A 355 0.65 -3.54 17.72
N ASP A 356 -0.41 -4.33 17.53
CA ASP A 356 -0.80 -4.89 16.23
C ASP A 356 -1.22 -3.80 15.22
N TRP A 357 -1.72 -2.65 15.70
CA TRP A 357 -1.94 -1.49 14.83
C TRP A 357 -0.63 -0.89 14.34
N GLY A 358 0.45 -1.04 15.11
CA GLY A 358 1.81 -0.81 14.64
C GLY A 358 2.15 -1.72 13.47
N HIS A 359 1.71 -2.98 13.52
CA HIS A 359 1.86 -3.90 12.40
C HIS A 359 1.14 -3.43 11.14
N MET A 360 -0.13 -3.06 11.26
CA MET A 360 -0.94 -2.51 10.17
C MET A 360 -0.32 -1.26 9.53
N THR A 361 0.03 -0.26 10.36
CA THR A 361 0.49 1.06 9.90
C THR A 361 1.81 1.05 9.14
N ALA A 362 2.71 0.11 9.42
CA ALA A 362 3.95 0.00 8.66
C ALA A 362 3.76 -0.58 7.25
N VAL A 363 2.76 -1.45 7.05
CA VAL A 363 2.50 -2.08 5.74
C VAL A 363 1.54 -1.23 4.91
N ALA A 364 0.51 -0.67 5.55
CA ALA A 364 -0.50 0.18 4.93
C ALA A 364 -0.49 1.57 5.58
N PRO A 365 0.43 2.48 5.21
CA PRO A 365 0.60 3.77 5.86
C PRO A 365 -0.48 4.78 5.42
N CYS A 366 -1.76 4.51 5.65
CA CYS A 366 -2.87 5.42 5.35
C CYS A 366 -4.00 5.23 6.37
N TYR A 367 -4.39 6.31 7.04
CA TYR A 367 -5.37 6.26 8.13
C TYR A 367 -6.73 5.74 7.64
N SER A 368 -7.31 6.29 6.56
CA SER A 368 -8.60 5.76 6.07
C SER A 368 -8.50 4.35 5.55
N CYS A 369 -7.39 3.95 4.90
CA CYS A 369 -7.23 2.57 4.46
C CYS A 369 -7.32 1.62 5.66
N ILE A 370 -6.56 1.87 6.72
CA ILE A 370 -6.63 1.04 7.94
C ILE A 370 -8.01 1.11 8.58
N ARG A 371 -8.66 2.28 8.57
CA ARG A 371 -10.02 2.42 9.08
C ARG A 371 -11.00 1.49 8.35
N LYS A 372 -10.83 1.22 7.03
CA LYS A 372 -11.66 0.27 6.26
C LYS A 372 -11.67 -1.13 6.88
N ALA A 373 -10.54 -1.54 7.45
CA ALA A 373 -10.37 -2.84 8.11
C ALA A 373 -10.95 -2.89 9.53
N CYS A 374 -11.35 -1.75 10.13
CA CYS A 374 -11.99 -1.72 11.44
C CYS A 374 -13.38 -2.38 11.39
N LYS A 375 -13.69 -3.20 12.38
CA LYS A 375 -14.98 -3.91 12.47
C LYS A 375 -15.92 -3.29 13.51
N THR A 376 -15.34 -2.68 14.53
CA THR A 376 -16.06 -2.11 15.67
C THR A 376 -15.60 -0.68 15.93
N VAL A 377 -16.37 0.06 16.71
CA VAL A 377 -15.93 1.39 17.17
C VAL A 377 -14.69 1.29 18.04
N ASP A 378 -14.56 0.22 18.82
CA ASP A 378 -13.39 -0.03 19.66
C ASP A 378 -12.11 -0.25 18.84
N ASP A 379 -12.20 -0.87 17.67
CA ASP A 379 -11.07 -0.95 16.72
C ASP A 379 -10.64 0.46 16.30
N ILE A 380 -11.59 1.35 15.96
CA ILE A 380 -11.28 2.73 15.55
C ILE A 380 -10.64 3.50 16.70
N VAL A 381 -11.18 3.39 17.92
CA VAL A 381 -10.63 4.05 19.11
C VAL A 381 -9.21 3.56 19.37
N THR A 382 -8.99 2.25 19.39
CA THR A 382 -7.67 1.65 19.66
C THR A 382 -6.65 2.03 18.59
N PHE A 383 -7.03 1.95 17.32
CA PHE A 383 -6.19 2.39 16.21
C PHE A 383 -5.84 3.89 16.31
N THR A 384 -6.82 4.74 16.62
CA THR A 384 -6.60 6.19 16.73
C THR A 384 -5.71 6.53 17.92
N ARG A 385 -5.92 5.86 19.07
CA ARG A 385 -5.02 5.95 20.23
C ARG A 385 -3.60 5.55 19.84
N TYR A 386 -3.43 4.44 19.12
CA TYR A 386 -2.12 4.01 18.64
C TYR A 386 -1.45 5.15 17.84
N VAL A 387 -2.12 5.69 16.83
CA VAL A 387 -1.59 6.77 15.97
C VAL A 387 -1.19 8.02 16.75
N ILE A 388 -2.03 8.46 17.71
CA ILE A 388 -1.77 9.65 18.53
C ILE A 388 -0.61 9.38 19.49
N LEU A 389 -0.65 8.26 20.21
CA LEU A 389 0.37 7.90 21.19
C LEU A 389 1.72 7.74 20.48
N SER A 390 1.80 6.95 19.41
CA SER A 390 3.05 6.72 18.67
C SER A 390 3.52 7.90 17.82
N CYS A 391 2.72 8.98 17.74
CA CYS A 391 2.92 10.10 16.84
C CYS A 391 3.20 9.64 15.40
N THR A 392 2.57 8.55 14.96
CA THR A 392 2.76 8.01 13.61
C THR A 392 2.08 8.91 12.59
N PHE A 393 2.86 9.52 11.71
CA PHE A 393 2.31 10.30 10.60
C PHE A 393 1.74 9.37 9.53
N LEU A 394 0.45 9.49 9.22
CA LEU A 394 -0.22 8.74 8.16
C LEU A 394 -0.80 9.69 7.11
N PRO A 395 -0.40 9.60 5.83
CA PRO A 395 -0.94 10.43 4.77
C PRO A 395 -2.44 10.22 4.59
N GLN A 396 -3.16 11.28 4.89
CA GLN A 396 -4.48 11.69 4.43
C GLN A 396 -4.72 13.11 4.94
N PRO A 397 -5.59 13.91 4.30
CA PRO A 397 -5.67 15.34 4.57
C PRO A 397 -5.94 15.67 6.04
N ASN A 398 -6.73 14.84 6.71
CA ASN A 398 -7.11 15.02 8.09
C ASN A 398 -7.40 13.61 8.65
N LEU A 399 -6.80 13.23 9.78
CA LEU A 399 -7.63 12.66 10.86
C LEU A 399 -8.94 13.45 10.74
N ARG A 400 -10.10 12.90 10.35
CA ARG A 400 -11.32 13.75 10.17
C ARG A 400 -11.60 14.68 11.36
N TYR A 401 -10.93 14.43 12.47
CA TYR A 401 -10.74 15.16 13.71
C TYR A 401 -9.93 16.47 13.65
N ASP A 402 -9.06 16.72 12.67
CA ASP A 402 -8.49 18.06 12.43
C ASP A 402 -9.53 18.90 11.72
N PHE A 403 -10.56 19.28 12.47
CA PHE A 403 -11.50 20.33 12.10
C PHE A 403 -10.89 21.73 12.27
N GLU A 404 -9.55 21.81 12.35
CA GLU A 404 -8.78 23.03 12.66
C GLU A 404 -8.93 23.54 14.10
N TYR A 405 -9.37 22.70 15.05
CA TYR A 405 -9.46 23.06 16.47
C TYR A 405 -8.50 22.22 17.35
N ASP A 406 -7.65 22.89 18.13
CA ASP A 406 -6.51 22.32 18.86
C ASP A 406 -6.86 21.17 19.85
N GLY A 407 -8.11 21.07 20.33
CA GLY A 407 -8.53 20.08 21.34
C GLY A 407 -8.87 18.69 20.80
N PHE A 408 -9.04 18.52 19.48
CA PHE A 408 -9.55 17.27 18.91
C PHE A 408 -8.66 16.04 19.07
N PRO A 409 -7.31 16.13 19.00
CA PRO A 409 -6.46 14.99 19.29
C PRO A 409 -6.70 14.42 20.69
N MET A 410 -6.94 15.28 21.69
CA MET A 410 -7.21 14.84 23.06
C MET A 410 -8.60 14.21 23.19
N LEU A 411 -9.61 14.76 22.53
CA LEU A 411 -10.93 14.14 22.44
C LEU A 411 -10.84 12.75 21.79
N ALA A 412 -10.14 12.63 20.65
CA ALA A 412 -9.97 11.37 19.94
C ALA A 412 -9.23 10.33 20.80
N LEU A 413 -8.25 10.76 21.60
CA LEU A 413 -7.56 9.90 22.57
C LEU A 413 -8.53 9.31 23.61
N CYS A 414 -9.53 10.08 24.05
CA CYS A 414 -10.61 9.62 24.94
C CYS A 414 -11.62 8.68 24.27
N GLY A 415 -11.50 8.41 22.96
CA GLY A 415 -12.47 7.62 22.20
C GLY A 415 -13.64 8.43 21.63
N PHE A 416 -13.51 9.75 21.60
CA PHE A 416 -14.48 10.66 20.99
C PHE A 416 -14.29 10.67 19.46
N ILE A 417 -15.19 10.00 18.71
CA ILE A 417 -15.11 9.88 17.25
C ILE A 417 -16.15 10.80 16.56
N PRO A 418 -15.86 12.08 16.30
CA PRO A 418 -16.75 12.96 15.56
C PRO A 418 -16.90 12.50 14.10
N ASN A 419 -18.13 12.59 13.61
CA ASN A 419 -18.52 12.19 12.26
C ASN A 419 -19.19 13.31 11.47
N ASP A 420 -19.75 14.31 12.16
CA ASP A 420 -20.32 15.52 11.57
C ASP A 420 -20.13 16.67 12.56
N ILE A 421 -19.59 17.79 12.09
CA ILE A 421 -19.48 19.03 12.85
C ILE A 421 -20.15 20.12 12.03
N THR A 422 -21.14 20.76 12.62
CA THR A 422 -21.83 21.90 12.04
C THR A 422 -21.37 23.15 12.79
N ASP A 423 -20.45 23.90 12.17
CA ASP A 423 -20.10 25.26 12.57
C ASP A 423 -20.88 26.25 11.67
N PRO A 424 -21.98 26.84 12.17
CA PRO A 424 -22.77 27.79 11.39
C PRO A 424 -22.09 29.16 11.22
N GLY A 425 -20.90 29.37 11.77
CA GLY A 425 -20.22 30.67 11.83
C GLY A 425 -20.76 31.53 12.98
N PRO A 426 -21.05 32.82 12.76
CA PRO A 426 -21.51 33.70 13.83
C PRO A 426 -22.77 33.16 14.53
N ARG A 427 -22.66 32.91 15.84
CA ARG A 427 -23.76 32.39 16.68
C ARG A 427 -25.01 33.25 16.62
N PHE A 428 -24.86 34.57 16.45
CA PHE A 428 -25.97 35.52 16.38
C PHE A 428 -25.98 36.28 15.06
N ILE A 429 -27.10 36.22 14.35
CA ILE A 429 -27.34 37.00 13.12
C ILE A 429 -28.56 37.89 13.34
N ILE A 430 -28.42 39.19 13.04
CA ILE A 430 -29.52 40.14 13.09
C ILE A 430 -29.86 40.59 11.67
N GLU A 431 -31.08 40.30 11.26
CA GLU A 431 -31.63 40.66 9.96
C GLU A 431 -32.73 41.72 10.10
N LYS A 432 -32.86 42.58 9.09
CA LYS A 432 -33.94 43.56 8.99
C LYS A 432 -34.77 43.26 7.75
N ASP A 433 -36.01 42.84 7.96
CA ASP A 433 -37.00 42.70 6.90
C ASP A 433 -37.81 43.99 6.75
N ASN A 434 -37.76 44.59 5.57
CA ASN A 434 -38.62 45.69 5.18
C ASN A 434 -39.67 45.13 4.21
N ALA A 435 -40.69 44.45 4.75
CA ALA A 435 -41.75 43.84 3.93
C ALA A 435 -42.28 44.84 2.88
N TYR A 436 -42.43 44.37 1.63
CA TYR A 436 -42.78 45.18 0.45
C TYR A 436 -44.19 45.81 0.57
N GLY A 437 -44.30 46.93 1.28
CA GLY A 437 -45.51 47.74 1.31
C GLY A 437 -45.36 48.96 2.22
N LYS A 438 -45.87 50.12 1.78
CA LYS A 438 -45.82 51.40 2.51
C LYS A 438 -46.49 51.40 3.91
N PHE A 439 -47.16 50.30 4.27
CA PHE A 439 -47.94 50.17 5.50
C PHE A 439 -47.38 49.15 6.50
N TYR A 440 -46.30 48.42 6.17
CA TYR A 440 -45.69 47.48 7.10
C TYR A 440 -44.54 48.14 7.88
N LYS A 441 -44.56 47.97 9.21
CA LYS A 441 -43.44 48.38 10.06
C LYS A 441 -42.22 47.48 9.77
N PRO A 442 -40.99 48.01 9.82
CA PRO A 442 -39.80 47.18 9.69
C PRO A 442 -39.77 46.11 10.80
N ARG A 443 -39.41 44.89 10.43
CA ARG A 443 -39.27 43.77 11.36
C ARG A 443 -37.79 43.44 11.51
N TRP A 444 -37.32 43.44 12.75
CA TRP A 444 -35.98 42.95 13.09
C TRP A 444 -36.10 41.53 13.58
N THR A 445 -35.21 40.66 13.10
CA THR A 445 -35.15 39.25 13.46
C THR A 445 -33.74 38.97 13.95
N GLU A 446 -33.62 38.40 15.14
CA GLU A 446 -32.36 37.86 15.64
C GLU A 446 -32.45 36.34 15.65
N ILE A 447 -31.43 35.70 15.11
CA ILE A 447 -31.30 34.26 14.96
C ILE A 447 -30.08 33.84 15.78
N LYS A 448 -30.28 32.97 16.77
CA LYS A 448 -29.21 32.23 17.45
C LYS A 448 -29.07 30.87 16.78
N THR A 449 -27.90 30.57 16.24
CA THR A 449 -27.57 29.25 15.67
C THR A 449 -26.48 28.62 16.51
N ASN A 450 -26.76 27.47 17.10
CA ASN A 450 -25.85 26.76 17.99
C ASN A 450 -25.00 25.74 17.21
N PRO A 451 -23.70 25.61 17.52
CA PRO A 451 -22.85 24.59 16.93
C PRO A 451 -23.30 23.19 17.35
N VAL A 452 -23.11 22.22 16.46
CA VAL A 452 -23.53 20.83 16.69
C VAL A 452 -22.39 19.87 16.37
N ILE A 453 -22.11 18.95 17.28
CA ILE A 453 -21.16 17.84 17.06
C ILE A 453 -21.90 16.51 17.15
N CYS A 454 -21.77 15.70 16.11
CA CYS A 454 -22.26 14.33 16.06
C CYS A 454 -21.10 13.37 16.27
N VAL A 455 -21.18 12.53 17.29
CA VAL A 455 -20.07 11.68 17.74
C VAL A 455 -20.51 10.25 17.96
N GLY A 456 -19.66 9.31 17.56
CA GLY A 456 -19.73 7.90 17.96
C GLY A 456 -18.84 7.66 19.18
N LEU A 457 -19.37 7.03 20.23
CA LEU A 457 -18.59 6.60 21.40
C LEU A 457 -18.69 5.09 21.59
N SER A 458 -17.68 4.50 22.22
CA SER A 458 -17.66 3.07 22.53
C SER A 458 -18.82 2.66 23.44
N LEU A 459 -19.45 1.52 23.14
CA LEU A 459 -20.45 0.90 24.03
C LEU A 459 -19.82 0.13 25.19
N THR A 460 -18.54 -0.22 25.08
CA THR A 460 -17.81 -1.09 26.01
C THR A 460 -16.95 -0.27 26.99
N ASP A 461 -16.55 0.95 26.63
CA ASP A 461 -15.82 1.86 27.51
C ASP A 461 -16.76 2.51 28.55
N PRO A 462 -16.61 2.23 29.86
CA PRO A 462 -17.44 2.82 30.89
C PRO A 462 -17.34 4.34 30.95
N LYS A 463 -16.18 4.93 30.59
CA LYS A 463 -15.99 6.38 30.60
C LYS A 463 -16.85 7.09 29.54
N SER A 464 -17.22 6.40 28.46
CA SER A 464 -18.17 6.94 27.46
C SER A 464 -19.55 7.20 28.07
N GLN A 465 -20.02 6.34 28.97
CA GLN A 465 -21.28 6.54 29.68
C GLN A 465 -21.18 7.67 30.72
N GLU A 466 -20.05 7.75 31.43
CA GLU A 466 -19.78 8.84 32.37
C GLU A 466 -19.75 10.20 31.68
N PHE A 467 -19.14 10.27 30.50
CA PHE A 467 -19.14 11.44 29.62
C PHE A 467 -20.54 11.89 29.26
N LEU A 468 -21.38 10.98 28.77
CA LEU A 468 -22.77 11.32 28.46
C LEU A 468 -23.54 11.81 29.68
N ASN A 469 -23.32 11.21 30.85
CA ASN A 469 -23.95 11.65 32.10
C ASN A 469 -23.43 13.02 32.55
N ALA A 470 -22.17 13.35 32.29
CA ALA A 470 -21.61 14.68 32.55
C ALA A 470 -22.21 15.73 31.59
N CYS A 471 -22.26 15.43 30.29
CA CYS A 471 -22.88 16.32 29.30
C CYS A 471 -24.37 16.58 29.60
N LEU A 472 -25.13 15.56 30.02
CA LEU A 472 -26.54 15.72 30.42
C LEU A 472 -26.73 16.64 31.65
N ARG A 473 -25.70 16.80 32.49
CA ARG A 473 -25.72 17.66 33.68
C ARG A 473 -25.12 19.05 33.43
N HIS A 474 -24.45 19.24 32.30
CA HIS A 474 -23.81 20.50 31.96
C HIS A 474 -24.88 21.54 31.60
N GLN A 475 -24.73 22.77 32.12
CA GLN A 475 -25.77 23.81 31.98
C GLN A 475 -25.92 24.32 30.54
N ASP A 476 -24.81 24.34 29.80
CA ASP A 476 -24.77 24.86 28.43
C ASP A 476 -24.92 23.78 27.35
N LEU A 477 -24.96 22.49 27.71
CA LEU A 477 -24.99 21.42 26.71
C LEU A 477 -26.39 20.79 26.61
N GLU A 478 -26.88 20.70 25.39
CA GLU A 478 -28.05 19.89 25.05
C GLU A 478 -27.58 18.61 24.36
N VAL A 479 -28.09 17.47 24.80
CA VAL A 479 -27.61 16.15 24.33
C VAL A 479 -28.79 15.31 23.88
N LEU A 480 -28.62 14.67 22.73
CA LEU A 480 -29.50 13.64 22.19
C LEU A 480 -28.65 12.40 21.92
N PHE A 481 -28.99 11.25 22.49
CA PHE A 481 -28.23 10.03 22.20
C PHE A 481 -29.07 8.76 22.26
N ARG A 482 -28.54 7.70 21.66
CA ARG A 482 -29.05 6.33 21.81
C ARG A 482 -27.90 5.32 21.90
N LYS A 483 -28.17 4.20 22.54
CA LYS A 483 -27.22 3.08 22.70
C LYS A 483 -27.40 2.07 21.56
N GLY A 484 -26.55 2.12 20.54
CA GLY A 484 -26.66 1.30 19.34
C GLY A 484 -27.86 1.65 18.45
N ARG A 485 -28.01 0.92 17.34
CA ARG A 485 -29.05 1.17 16.32
C ARG A 485 -30.47 1.20 16.86
N ASP A 486 -30.81 0.21 17.69
CA ASP A 486 -32.18 0.00 18.19
C ASP A 486 -32.36 0.53 19.62
N GLY A 487 -31.37 1.28 20.13
CA GLY A 487 -31.42 1.86 21.46
C GLY A 487 -32.53 2.90 21.60
N ARG A 488 -33.11 2.97 22.80
CA ARG A 488 -34.04 4.06 23.15
C ARG A 488 -33.31 5.41 23.09
N VAL A 489 -33.95 6.36 22.42
CA VAL A 489 -33.48 7.75 22.36
C VAL A 489 -33.68 8.44 23.71
N ILE A 490 -32.61 9.04 24.22
CA ILE A 490 -32.55 9.85 25.44
C ILE A 490 -32.18 11.28 25.02
N ARG A 491 -32.88 12.27 25.55
CA ARG A 491 -32.68 13.69 25.22
C ARG A 491 -32.79 14.60 26.43
N SER A 492 -32.02 15.70 26.42
CA SER A 492 -32.31 16.87 27.23
C SER A 492 -33.66 17.49 26.82
N MET A 493 -34.30 18.28 27.70
CA MET A 493 -35.66 18.76 27.48
C MET A 493 -35.83 19.65 26.23
N ASP A 494 -34.75 20.20 25.67
CA ASP A 494 -34.82 21.29 24.69
C ASP A 494 -33.82 21.25 23.52
N PHE A 495 -33.46 20.06 23.00
CA PHE A 495 -32.49 19.89 21.88
C PHE A 495 -32.80 20.74 20.62
N CYS A 496 -32.20 21.94 20.52
CA CYS A 496 -32.58 22.99 19.59
C CYS A 496 -31.33 23.68 18.99
N ALA A 497 -31.09 23.46 17.69
CA ALA A 497 -29.95 24.04 16.99
C ALA A 497 -30.16 25.52 16.63
N GLN A 498 -31.41 25.99 16.57
CA GLN A 498 -31.70 27.36 16.16
C GLN A 498 -32.89 27.94 16.91
N ARG A 499 -32.68 29.14 17.47
CA ARG A 499 -33.72 29.95 18.12
C ARG A 499 -33.84 31.29 17.40
N ARG A 500 -35.05 31.84 17.35
CA ARG A 500 -35.32 33.13 16.70
C ARG A 500 -36.06 34.04 17.67
N ARG A 501 -35.84 35.35 17.61
CA ARG A 501 -36.75 36.34 18.23
C ARG A 501 -36.98 37.49 17.27
N THR A 502 -38.14 38.14 17.37
CA THR A 502 -38.51 39.21 16.44
C THR A 502 -39.07 40.43 17.16
N ALA A 503 -38.73 41.63 16.68
CA ALA A 503 -39.15 42.90 17.27
C ALA A 503 -39.37 43.99 16.20
N GLU A 504 -40.12 45.06 16.52
CA GLU A 504 -40.33 46.21 15.63
C GLU A 504 -39.10 47.12 15.51
N THR A 505 -38.17 47.05 16.47
CA THR A 505 -36.90 47.81 16.45
C THR A 505 -35.74 46.92 16.85
N ARG A 506 -34.52 47.25 16.40
CA ARG A 506 -33.31 46.51 16.78
C ARG A 506 -33.07 46.52 18.29
N ALA A 507 -33.35 47.65 18.96
CA ALA A 507 -33.16 47.77 20.41
C ALA A 507 -34.14 46.87 21.18
N ALA A 508 -35.39 46.79 20.72
CA ALA A 508 -36.43 45.98 21.35
C ALA A 508 -36.16 44.46 21.26
N LEU A 509 -35.23 43.99 20.41
CA LEU A 509 -34.87 42.57 20.35
C LEU A 509 -34.39 42.04 21.71
N LYS A 510 -33.65 42.84 22.49
CA LYS A 510 -33.08 42.42 23.78
C LYS A 510 -34.14 42.01 24.80
N ASP A 511 -35.31 42.65 24.73
CA ASP A 511 -36.42 42.45 25.66
C ASP A 511 -37.42 41.38 25.18
N MET A 512 -37.26 40.90 23.95
CA MET A 512 -38.10 39.84 23.40
C MET A 512 -37.61 38.46 23.83
N PRO A 513 -38.51 37.56 24.25
CA PRO A 513 -38.16 36.17 24.48
C PRO A 513 -37.78 35.50 23.16
N TRP A 514 -36.97 34.44 23.23
CA TRP A 514 -36.75 33.55 22.09
C TRP A 514 -38.09 32.89 21.71
N ASP A 515 -38.54 33.10 20.47
CA ASP A 515 -39.74 32.53 19.88
C ASP A 515 -39.69 30.99 19.94
N SER A 516 -40.88 30.36 20.06
CA SER A 516 -41.05 28.90 20.10
C SER A 516 -40.79 28.18 18.77
N VAL A 517 -40.39 28.90 17.71
CA VAL A 517 -40.01 28.30 16.42
C VAL A 517 -38.60 27.73 16.59
N LYS A 518 -38.55 26.55 17.19
CA LYS A 518 -37.35 25.73 17.34
C LYS A 518 -37.16 24.94 16.04
N LEU A 519 -36.04 25.15 15.35
CA LEU A 519 -35.60 24.14 14.38
C LEU A 519 -35.07 22.98 15.20
N PHE A 520 -35.96 22.06 15.55
CA PHE A 520 -35.56 20.84 16.21
C PHE A 520 -34.73 20.03 15.23
N VAL A 521 -33.57 19.62 15.70
CA VAL A 521 -32.81 18.60 15.01
C VAL A 521 -33.59 17.29 15.17
N ASP A 522 -33.97 16.68 14.06
CA ASP A 522 -34.67 15.39 14.10
C ASP A 522 -33.76 14.28 14.61
N GLU A 523 -34.34 13.11 14.90
CA GLU A 523 -33.54 11.93 15.28
C GLU A 523 -32.58 11.46 14.17
N GLY A 524 -32.74 11.97 12.94
CA GLY A 524 -31.85 11.71 11.81
C GLY A 524 -30.41 12.18 12.04
N VAL A 525 -30.19 13.13 12.95
CA VAL A 525 -28.84 13.53 13.39
C VAL A 525 -28.05 12.37 13.99
N LEU A 526 -28.72 11.42 14.65
CA LEU A 526 -28.07 10.24 15.21
C LEU A 526 -27.50 9.32 14.11
N GLY A 527 -28.10 9.35 12.90
CA GLY A 527 -27.55 8.67 11.74
C GLY A 527 -26.22 9.29 11.26
N LYS A 528 -26.03 10.60 11.48
CA LYS A 528 -24.76 11.27 11.18
C LYS A 528 -23.66 10.93 12.19
N ALA A 529 -24.04 10.60 13.43
CA ALA A 529 -23.12 10.23 14.49
C ALA A 529 -22.44 8.86 14.30
N LEU A 530 -22.92 8.04 13.35
CA LEU A 530 -22.36 6.72 13.06
C LEU A 530 -20.94 6.80 12.45
N PRO A 531 -19.92 6.16 13.05
CA PRO A 531 -18.58 6.13 12.51
C PRO A 531 -18.52 5.56 11.09
N ILE A 532 -17.95 6.34 10.18
CA ILE A 532 -17.81 5.97 8.76
C ILE A 532 -16.52 5.17 8.58
N VAL A 533 -16.62 3.98 8.01
CA VAL A 533 -15.48 3.09 7.70
C VAL A 533 -15.15 3.15 6.20
N THR A 534 -16.19 3.13 5.35
CA THR A 534 -16.11 3.41 3.91
C THR A 534 -17.34 4.19 3.45
N LEU A 535 -17.38 4.67 2.19
CA LEU A 535 -18.47 5.51 1.65
C LEU A 535 -19.88 4.87 1.77
N GLY A 536 -19.97 3.56 1.96
CA GLY A 536 -21.23 2.84 2.20
C GLY A 536 -21.31 2.05 3.51
N ARG A 537 -20.25 2.05 4.32
CA ARG A 537 -20.18 1.25 5.55
C ARG A 537 -20.04 2.15 6.78
N ARG A 538 -21.00 2.04 7.67
CA ARG A 538 -21.06 2.73 8.96
C ARG A 538 -21.14 1.70 10.08
N LEU A 539 -20.55 2.02 11.23
CA LEU A 539 -20.57 1.19 12.42
C LEU A 539 -21.68 1.66 13.36
N ASP A 540 -22.54 0.73 13.79
CA ASP A 540 -23.69 1.00 14.65
C ASP A 540 -23.56 0.42 16.07
N ASP A 541 -22.44 -0.23 16.38
CA ASP A 541 -22.03 -0.75 17.68
C ASP A 541 -21.49 0.36 18.62
N CYS A 542 -22.17 1.52 18.63
CA CYS A 542 -21.71 2.72 19.31
C CYS A 542 -22.84 3.45 20.06
N PHE A 543 -22.49 4.30 21.02
CA PHE A 543 -23.37 5.40 21.37
C PHE A 543 -23.40 6.37 20.20
N GLN A 544 -24.59 6.67 19.72
CA GLN A 544 -24.82 7.68 18.69
C GLN A 544 -25.27 8.92 19.42
N VAL A 545 -24.51 10.01 19.30
CA VAL A 545 -24.67 11.19 20.15
C VAL A 545 -24.65 12.43 19.27
N GLY A 546 -25.65 13.29 19.44
CA GLY A 546 -25.62 14.68 19.02
C GLY A 546 -25.49 15.57 20.24
N ILE A 547 -24.54 16.51 20.21
CA ILE A 547 -24.29 17.49 21.27
C ILE A 547 -24.41 18.88 20.66
N ILE A 548 -25.20 19.74 21.30
CA ILE A 548 -25.39 21.14 20.94
C ILE A 548 -24.89 21.98 22.11
N ASP A 549 -24.10 23.02 21.81
CA ASP A 549 -23.71 24.02 22.81
C ASP A 549 -24.67 25.21 22.76
N ASP A 550 -25.48 25.42 23.79
CA ASP A 550 -26.35 26.58 23.98
C ASP A 550 -25.64 27.73 24.74
N GLY A 551 -24.34 27.62 25.02
CA GLY A 551 -23.55 28.70 25.61
C GLY A 551 -23.43 29.97 24.73
N ASP A 552 -22.57 30.90 25.12
CA ASP A 552 -22.31 32.14 24.36
C ASP A 552 -21.00 32.11 23.54
N GLY A 553 -20.19 31.06 23.72
CA GLY A 553 -18.88 30.88 23.06
C GLY A 553 -18.96 30.40 21.62
N ASP A 554 -17.81 30.33 20.95
CA ASP A 554 -17.67 29.78 19.59
C ASP A 554 -17.41 28.25 19.60
N MET A 555 -17.01 27.69 18.47
CA MET A 555 -16.70 26.26 18.37
C MET A 555 -15.44 25.86 19.17
N HIS A 556 -14.45 26.74 19.36
CA HIS A 556 -13.30 26.47 20.22
C HIS A 556 -13.75 26.36 21.67
N ASP A 557 -14.57 27.31 22.14
CA ASP A 557 -15.14 27.26 23.49
C ASP A 557 -15.96 25.97 23.69
N PHE A 558 -16.67 25.51 22.65
CA PHE A 558 -17.42 24.26 22.70
C PHE A 558 -16.47 23.05 22.82
N VAL A 559 -15.43 22.96 22.01
CA VAL A 559 -14.43 21.88 22.08
C VAL A 559 -13.72 21.88 23.43
N ASP A 560 -13.37 23.04 23.97
CA ASP A 560 -12.73 23.19 25.28
C ASP A 560 -13.63 22.71 26.42
N LYS A 561 -14.94 23.02 26.38
CA LYS A 561 -15.91 22.47 27.35
C LYS A 561 -15.95 20.94 27.29
N LEU A 562 -15.99 20.36 26.09
CA LEU A 562 -16.00 18.90 25.94
C LEU A 562 -14.71 18.27 26.44
N LEU A 563 -13.56 18.90 26.17
CA LEU A 563 -12.27 18.47 26.66
C LEU A 563 -12.21 18.53 28.18
N GLN A 564 -12.67 19.62 28.79
CA GLN A 564 -12.70 19.76 30.25
C GLN A 564 -13.54 18.64 30.91
N ILE A 565 -14.69 18.29 30.33
CA ILE A 565 -15.50 17.17 30.82
C ILE A 565 -14.70 15.86 30.80
N TRP A 566 -13.94 15.60 29.73
CA TRP A 566 -13.07 14.43 29.67
C TRP A 566 -11.93 14.48 30.67
N LEU A 567 -11.27 15.63 30.85
CA LEU A 567 -10.22 15.80 31.86
C LEU A 567 -10.76 15.46 33.25
N ASP A 568 -11.96 15.94 33.60
CA ASP A 568 -12.62 15.64 34.86
C ASP A 568 -12.94 14.14 35.04
N ILE A 569 -13.35 13.43 33.96
CA ILE A 569 -13.65 11.98 33.98
C ILE A 569 -12.38 11.14 34.14
N TYR A 570 -11.26 11.62 33.62
CA TYR A 570 -9.96 10.99 33.81
C TYR A 570 -9.25 11.42 35.10
N ASP A 571 -9.83 12.37 35.86
CA ASP A 571 -9.23 12.94 37.07
C ASP A 571 -7.83 13.53 36.81
N VAL A 572 -7.69 14.24 35.68
CA VAL A 572 -6.45 14.87 35.21
C VAL A 572 -6.67 16.36 34.96
N LYS A 573 -5.61 17.16 35.06
CA LYS A 573 -5.73 18.63 34.98
C LYS A 573 -5.56 19.19 33.57
N ASP A 574 -4.80 18.49 32.74
CA ASP A 574 -4.40 18.98 31.43
C ASP A 574 -4.17 17.84 30.43
N ALA A 575 -3.98 18.22 29.17
CA ALA A 575 -3.72 17.30 28.06
C ALA A 575 -2.47 16.40 28.27
N PRO A 576 -1.32 16.92 28.75
CA PRO A 576 -0.17 16.07 29.10
C PRO A 576 -0.48 15.00 30.15
N GLU A 577 -1.22 15.34 31.22
CA GLU A 577 -1.65 14.37 32.23
C GLU A 577 -2.62 13.34 31.63
N LEU A 578 -3.57 13.75 30.77
CA LEU A 578 -4.47 12.85 30.05
C LEU A 578 -3.72 11.85 29.15
N PHE A 579 -2.74 12.35 28.38
CA PHE A 579 -1.89 11.52 27.53
C PHE A 579 -1.14 10.48 28.35
N ARG A 580 -0.62 10.88 29.52
CA ARG A 580 0.06 9.98 30.44
C ARG A 580 -0.91 8.95 31.03
N GLU A 581 -2.09 9.36 31.48
CA GLU A 581 -3.10 8.47 32.08
C GLU A 581 -3.56 7.39 31.09
N ILE A 582 -3.81 7.76 29.84
CA ILE A 582 -4.21 6.81 28.78
C ILE A 582 -3.02 5.98 28.29
N GLY A 583 -1.82 6.58 28.21
CA GLY A 583 -0.62 5.95 27.67
C GLY A 583 0.08 4.97 28.62
N ILE A 584 0.08 5.23 29.93
CA ILE A 584 0.77 4.40 30.94
C ILE A 584 0.33 2.93 30.88
N PRO A 585 -0.98 2.60 30.85
CA PRO A 585 -1.41 1.20 30.78
C PRO A 585 -0.83 0.47 29.56
N TYR A 586 -0.70 1.12 28.41
CA TYR A 586 -0.11 0.50 27.23
C TYR A 586 1.41 0.34 27.36
N LEU A 587 2.08 1.30 27.99
CA LEU A 587 3.52 1.19 28.29
C LEU A 587 3.81 0.06 29.29
N GLU A 588 3.03 -0.04 30.36
CA GLU A 588 3.18 -1.07 31.40
C GLU A 588 2.87 -2.48 30.89
N ASN A 589 1.86 -2.60 30.00
CA ASN A 589 1.55 -3.85 29.30
C ASN A 589 2.46 -4.12 28.10
N TYR A 590 3.48 -3.28 27.90
CA TYR A 590 4.47 -3.36 26.83
C TYR A 590 3.97 -3.12 25.41
N GLU A 591 2.69 -2.83 25.21
CA GLU A 591 2.03 -2.53 23.94
C GLU A 591 2.65 -1.34 23.17
N VAL A 592 3.39 -0.47 23.85
CA VAL A 592 4.16 0.62 23.23
C VAL A 592 5.58 0.64 23.78
N GLU A 593 6.56 0.89 22.92
CA GLU A 593 7.97 0.96 23.30
C GLU A 593 8.45 2.41 23.37
N MET A 594 9.20 2.75 24.42
CA MET A 594 9.88 4.06 24.51
C MET A 594 11.30 3.98 23.92
N ASP A 595 11.69 5.00 23.16
CA ASP A 595 13.08 5.15 22.72
C ASP A 595 13.94 5.77 23.83
N MET A 596 14.54 4.91 24.65
CA MET A 596 15.46 5.30 25.72
C MET A 596 16.71 6.07 25.23
N GLY A 597 16.99 6.07 23.92
CA GLY A 597 18.12 6.75 23.31
C GLY A 597 17.84 8.16 22.78
N ALA A 598 16.56 8.57 22.68
CA ALA A 598 16.21 9.90 22.20
C ALA A 598 16.53 10.95 23.28
N ARG A 599 17.19 12.04 22.89
CA ARG A 599 17.47 13.15 23.82
C ARG A 599 16.14 13.73 24.29
N LYS A 600 15.97 13.89 25.61
CA LYS A 600 14.82 14.55 26.25
C LYS A 600 14.59 15.94 25.64
N THR A 601 13.71 16.03 24.66
CA THR A 601 13.01 17.28 24.30
C THR A 601 11.62 17.25 24.94
N CYS A 602 10.99 18.41 25.13
CA CYS A 602 9.90 18.71 26.07
C CYS A 602 8.66 17.78 26.19
N SER A 603 8.53 16.72 25.40
CA SER A 603 7.59 15.62 25.67
C SER A 603 8.39 14.41 26.18
N ASP A 604 8.26 14.08 27.47
CA ASP A 604 9.03 13.00 28.14
C ASP A 604 8.76 11.58 27.59
N PHE A 605 7.94 11.44 26.54
CA PHE A 605 7.59 10.17 25.90
C PHE A 605 7.95 10.18 24.42
N VAL A 606 9.22 9.86 24.10
CA VAL A 606 9.57 9.53 22.70
C VAL A 606 9.25 8.05 22.51
N ILE A 607 8.15 7.77 21.82
CA ILE A 607 7.78 6.40 21.44
C ILE A 607 8.68 5.95 20.29
N LEU A 608 9.17 4.71 20.38
CA LEU A 608 9.99 4.10 19.35
C LEU A 608 9.16 3.99 18.07
N SER A 609 9.68 4.55 16.98
CA SER A 609 9.07 4.43 15.66
C SER A 609 8.78 2.96 15.33
N ASN A 610 7.59 2.70 14.84
CA ASN A 610 7.11 1.37 14.47
C ASN A 610 7.77 0.82 13.19
N THR A 611 8.31 1.71 12.36
CA THR A 611 9.20 1.38 11.24
C THR A 611 10.63 1.83 11.55
N ALA A 612 11.59 1.08 11.04
CA ALA A 612 12.98 1.49 11.10
C ALA A 612 13.19 2.77 10.26
N PRO A 613 13.77 3.84 10.84
CA PRO A 613 13.95 5.10 10.12
C PRO A 613 14.95 4.98 8.96
N ASP A 614 15.89 4.05 9.06
CA ASP A 614 16.89 3.78 8.02
C ASP A 614 16.55 2.45 7.30
N VAL A 615 15.92 2.57 6.14
CA VAL A 615 15.54 1.45 5.28
C VAL A 615 16.77 0.66 4.80
N LEU A 616 17.92 1.30 4.63
CA LEU A 616 19.14 0.62 4.20
C LEU A 616 19.66 -0.32 5.29
N ILE A 617 19.53 0.05 6.56
CA ILE A 617 19.84 -0.83 7.69
C ILE A 617 18.88 -2.02 7.71
N SER A 618 17.58 -1.78 7.58
CA SER A 618 16.58 -2.84 7.52
C SER A 618 16.82 -3.79 6.36
N TYR A 619 17.14 -3.26 5.18
CA TYR A 619 17.48 -4.05 4.00
C TYR A 619 18.67 -4.97 4.28
N LYS A 620 19.77 -4.42 4.80
CA LYS A 620 20.98 -5.19 5.12
C LYS A 620 20.72 -6.28 6.14
N HIS A 621 19.89 -6.00 7.13
CA HIS A 621 19.58 -6.95 8.18
C HIS A 621 18.64 -8.05 7.69
N LEU A 622 17.60 -7.69 6.93
CA LEU A 622 16.62 -8.62 6.39
C LEU A 622 17.22 -9.57 5.35
N TRP A 623 18.07 -9.04 4.46
CA TRP A 623 18.58 -9.80 3.31
C TRP A 623 20.03 -10.26 3.46
N GLY A 624 20.71 -9.88 4.53
CA GLY A 624 22.13 -10.23 4.76
C GLY A 624 23.10 -9.64 3.72
N ARG A 625 22.69 -8.60 2.98
CA ARG A 625 23.51 -7.94 1.95
C ARG A 625 23.09 -6.48 1.72
N ALA A 626 23.97 -5.70 1.09
CA ALA A 626 23.63 -4.37 0.61
C ALA A 626 22.81 -4.42 -0.69
N PRO A 627 21.95 -3.42 -0.95
CA PRO A 627 21.29 -3.30 -2.25
C PRO A 627 22.34 -3.09 -3.35
N ARG A 628 22.00 -3.50 -4.57
CA ARG A 628 22.87 -3.33 -5.73
C ARG A 628 23.21 -1.85 -5.93
N GLU A 629 24.48 -1.56 -6.23
CA GLU A 629 24.99 -0.19 -6.39
C GLU A 629 24.85 0.72 -5.16
N GLY A 630 24.50 0.15 -3.99
CA GLY A 630 24.29 0.89 -2.76
C GLY A 630 23.05 1.78 -2.76
N GLN A 631 22.19 1.65 -3.78
CA GLN A 631 20.97 2.45 -3.94
C GLN A 631 19.75 1.57 -3.72
N LEU A 632 18.86 2.00 -2.81
CA LEU A 632 17.55 1.40 -2.70
C LEU A 632 16.78 1.72 -3.97
N VAL A 633 16.18 0.70 -4.57
CA VAL A 633 15.28 0.94 -5.70
C VAL A 633 14.02 1.54 -5.11
N ASP A 634 13.78 2.80 -5.43
CA ASP A 634 12.54 3.44 -5.07
C ASP A 634 11.44 2.73 -5.84
N ASP A 635 10.66 1.90 -5.15
CA ASP A 635 9.31 1.74 -5.63
C ASP A 635 8.74 3.16 -5.64
N LYS A 636 8.09 3.56 -6.72
CA LYS A 636 7.16 4.66 -6.61
C LYS A 636 6.03 4.15 -5.73
N MET A 637 6.24 3.94 -4.42
CA MET A 637 5.24 4.37 -3.46
C MET A 637 4.99 5.78 -3.93
N ASN A 638 3.82 5.99 -4.52
CA ASN A 638 3.37 7.29 -4.90
C ASN A 638 3.70 8.19 -3.70
N THR A 639 4.78 8.96 -3.80
CA THR A 639 4.92 10.21 -3.08
C THR A 639 3.88 11.09 -3.78
N MET A 640 2.62 10.78 -3.47
CA MET A 640 1.44 11.58 -3.67
C MET A 640 1.11 12.00 -2.25
#